data_AF-A0A925GMX0-F1
#
_entry.id   AF-A0A925GMX0-F1
#
_cell.length_a   1.000
_cell.length_b   1.000
_cell.length_c   1.000
_cell.angle_alpha   90.00
_cell.angle_beta   90.00
_cell.angle_gamma   90.00
#
_symmetry.space_group_name_H-M   'P 1'
#
loop_
_entity.id
_entity.type
_entity.pdbx_description
1 polymer ?
#
loop_
_entity_poly.entity_id
_entity_poly.type
_entity_poly.pdbx_seq_one_letter_code
_entity_poly.pdbx_strand_id
1 'polypeptide(L)'
;MKVSFLWVGLFLTATAFAQPPPGKYALGVSKTDSTVLLDGALSESVWQRADVAKDFILNFPNDTARALNRTEVRMTYDERFVYVAVVCYDDMRKPFIATSLKRDFDWDFNDNLSVYLDPFGDGVNGFSFYVTPYGVEREGQMYNGEEVATEWDNKWRSAVKVYGDRWVGEMAIPFKTLRYKGNTRQWKMNFARQDVKNNQRSSWVPVPIAYSVSSLAFTGQVNFAEPLPNPGINISLIPYLTGRTTKSFEEGKPFAYRGNAGFDAKVAITPSLNLDVTVNPDFSQVEVDQQVTNLDRFEIFFPERRQFFLENSDLFDSFGFGRIRPFFSRRIGIGRDTLTGQIKQNAIPYGLRLSGKLNKDWRVGLLNMQTAKDAAAGIRSQNYTVAAVQRQVFGRSNVGAIFINRQRSGDETEDRYTRLAGLDYNLQTADNKWTGKFFYHRSFQPNQAAGTFAQGSNLEYQSRNLNVEWNQEHVGRNYQVNDIGYVARRGHWRFNPEIRGNFYPKNATVLVTHGLGAELNLYTNLQRKVTDRELDVFYYFNLANTSQLAVGGYDYYNYLFSAFDPTNSGGTELPEGSEFHFRGVFLEYTSNVRKRLNGSVGGFTGGYYNGKILSVAPRLSYRFQPYAVVSLAAEYNRIRLPEPHATAEFWLLGPRVDVSFTRSVFLTTFLQYNEQADNVNLNARLQWRFKPVSDLFVVYSDNYYPGSMRVKSRALVIKLSYWLNL
;
A
#
# COMPACT_ATOMS: atom_id res chain seq x y z
N MET A 1 -14.53 -25.40 33.38
CA MET A 1 -13.15 -25.32 33.91
C MET A 1 -12.53 -24.01 33.41
N LYS A 2 -12.43 -22.99 34.27
CA LYS A 2 -11.79 -21.70 33.94
C LYS A 2 -10.28 -21.90 34.01
N VAL A 3 -9.61 -21.98 32.87
CA VAL A 3 -8.14 -21.95 32.82
C VAL A 3 -7.73 -20.53 32.45
N SER A 4 -7.36 -19.77 33.48
CA SER A 4 -6.63 -18.51 33.35
C SER A 4 -5.22 -18.83 32.83
N PHE A 5 -4.86 -18.34 31.65
CA PHE A 5 -3.47 -18.40 31.19
C PHE A 5 -2.71 -17.20 31.75
N LEU A 6 -1.67 -17.51 32.52
CA LEU A 6 -0.69 -16.58 33.08
C LEU A 6 0.17 -16.02 31.93
N TRP A 7 0.26 -14.69 31.83
CA TRP A 7 1.20 -14.01 30.94
C TRP A 7 2.61 -14.12 31.52
N VAL A 8 3.51 -14.83 30.84
CA VAL A 8 4.94 -14.79 31.15
C VAL A 8 5.57 -13.70 30.29
N GLY A 9 5.76 -12.53 30.89
CA GLY A 9 6.61 -11.49 30.33
C GLY A 9 8.08 -11.84 30.55
N LEU A 10 8.74 -12.38 29.53
CA LEU A 10 10.19 -12.55 29.53
C LEU A 10 10.81 -11.27 28.96
N PHE A 11 11.15 -10.33 29.85
CA PHE A 11 12.02 -9.21 29.52
C PHE A 11 13.47 -9.69 29.47
N LEU A 12 13.94 -10.09 28.29
CA LEU A 12 15.36 -10.22 28.00
C LEU A 12 15.93 -8.83 27.71
N THR A 13 16.59 -8.24 28.71
CA THR A 13 17.43 -7.04 28.54
C THR A 13 18.73 -7.44 27.83
N ALA A 14 18.68 -7.53 26.50
CA ALA A 14 19.88 -7.55 25.69
C ALA A 14 20.37 -6.10 25.48
N THR A 15 21.60 -5.82 25.89
CA THR A 15 22.28 -4.55 25.63
C THR A 15 22.45 -4.34 24.12
N ALA A 16 21.78 -3.32 23.60
CA ALA A 16 21.70 -3.01 22.18
C ALA A 16 22.85 -2.08 21.72
N PHE A 17 23.73 -2.57 20.85
CA PHE A 17 24.53 -1.75 19.95
C PHE A 17 23.97 -1.92 18.52
N ALA A 18 23.06 -1.03 18.12
CA ALA A 18 22.56 -1.01 16.74
C ALA A 18 22.16 0.39 16.24
N GLN A 19 21.93 1.36 17.14
CA GLN A 19 21.78 2.75 16.70
C GLN A 19 23.15 3.35 16.35
N PRO A 20 23.25 4.11 15.25
CA PRO A 20 24.43 4.92 14.99
C PRO A 20 24.74 5.77 16.24
N PRO A 21 26.01 5.89 16.66
CA PRO A 21 26.36 6.75 17.78
C PRO A 21 25.77 8.15 17.56
N PRO A 22 25.11 8.75 18.56
CA PRO A 22 24.58 10.10 18.45
C PRO A 22 25.66 11.06 17.94
N GLY A 23 25.34 11.83 16.90
CA GLY A 23 26.25 12.83 16.32
C GLY A 23 27.22 12.33 15.24
N LYS A 24 27.35 11.01 14.99
CA LYS A 24 28.22 10.50 13.91
C LYS A 24 27.74 10.94 12.51
N TYR A 25 26.42 10.98 12.31
CA TYR A 25 25.79 11.42 11.07
C TYR A 25 24.99 12.68 11.35
N ALA A 26 25.63 13.83 11.16
CA ALA A 26 25.02 15.14 11.32
C ALA A 26 25.28 15.99 10.06
N LEU A 27 24.29 16.77 9.63
CA LEU A 27 24.37 17.69 8.50
C LEU A 27 23.92 19.08 8.96
N GLY A 28 24.79 20.08 8.85
CA GLY A 28 24.43 21.48 9.07
C GLY A 28 23.70 22.06 7.87
N VAL A 29 22.65 22.83 8.13
CA VAL A 29 21.84 23.47 7.08
C VAL A 29 21.72 24.95 7.38
N SER A 30 22.29 25.77 6.50
CA SER A 30 22.20 27.23 6.59
C SER A 30 21.00 27.77 5.83
N LYS A 31 20.42 28.84 6.37
CA LYS A 31 19.39 29.63 5.69
C LYS A 31 20.00 30.37 4.50
N THR A 32 19.21 30.59 3.46
CA THR A 32 19.58 31.39 2.29
C THR A 32 18.56 32.49 2.03
N ASP A 33 19.06 33.69 1.73
CA ASP A 33 18.27 34.80 1.19
C ASP A 33 18.39 34.89 -0.35
N SER A 34 19.29 34.08 -0.94
CA SER A 34 19.46 33.99 -2.39
C SER A 34 18.34 33.15 -3.00
N THR A 35 17.83 33.58 -4.16
CA THR A 35 16.89 32.76 -4.94
C THR A 35 17.61 31.53 -5.48
N VAL A 36 17.09 30.34 -5.17
CA VAL A 36 17.57 29.06 -5.72
C VAL A 36 16.82 28.79 -7.01
N LEU A 37 17.52 28.72 -8.14
CA LEU A 37 16.95 28.36 -9.43
C LEU A 37 17.08 26.85 -9.61
N LEU A 38 15.93 26.15 -9.70
CA LEU A 38 15.95 24.71 -9.96
C LEU A 38 16.30 24.43 -11.43
N ASP A 39 17.57 24.10 -11.70
CA ASP A 39 18.07 23.82 -13.05
C ASP A 39 19.07 22.63 -13.11
N GLY A 40 19.43 22.05 -11.97
CA GLY A 40 20.41 20.97 -11.85
C GLY A 40 21.86 21.39 -12.13
N ALA A 41 22.19 22.68 -12.05
CA ALA A 41 23.54 23.21 -12.24
C ALA A 41 24.31 23.43 -10.95
N LEU A 42 23.64 23.67 -9.82
CA LEU A 42 24.25 24.03 -8.53
C LEU A 42 25.21 25.23 -8.63
N SER A 43 24.83 26.21 -9.44
CA SER A 43 25.67 27.38 -9.73
C SER A 43 25.68 28.41 -8.60
N GLU A 44 24.67 28.38 -7.74
CA GLU A 44 24.47 29.31 -6.64
C GLU A 44 25.52 29.13 -5.53
N SER A 45 25.95 30.26 -4.97
CA SER A 45 27.00 30.29 -3.93
C SER A 45 26.61 29.57 -2.64
N VAL A 46 25.31 29.38 -2.38
CA VAL A 46 24.82 28.60 -1.23
C VAL A 46 25.24 27.14 -1.34
N TRP A 47 25.21 26.55 -2.54
CA TRP A 47 25.56 25.14 -2.76
C TRP A 47 27.06 24.86 -2.58
N GLN A 48 27.90 25.86 -2.84
CA GLN A 48 29.35 25.75 -2.69
C GLN A 48 29.81 25.81 -1.21
N ARG A 49 28.97 26.38 -0.33
CA ARG A 49 29.25 26.53 1.11
C ARG A 49 28.46 25.56 1.98
N ALA A 50 27.44 24.91 1.42
CA ALA A 50 26.60 23.95 2.15
C ALA A 50 27.42 22.73 2.60
N ASP A 51 27.11 22.24 3.80
CA ASP A 51 27.63 20.95 4.24
C ASP A 51 27.19 19.83 3.29
N VAL A 52 28.00 18.77 3.22
CA VAL A 52 27.79 17.67 2.28
C VAL A 52 27.63 16.36 3.03
N ALA A 53 26.45 15.75 2.91
CA ALA A 53 26.24 14.34 3.25
C ALA A 53 26.85 13.47 2.15
N LYS A 54 27.86 12.66 2.51
CA LYS A 54 28.68 11.84 1.61
C LYS A 54 28.99 10.49 2.25
N ASP A 55 29.81 9.67 1.58
CA ASP A 55 30.27 8.36 2.06
C ASP A 55 29.13 7.35 2.31
N PHE A 56 28.19 7.27 1.37
CA PHE A 56 27.05 6.35 1.44
C PHE A 56 27.53 4.90 1.56
N ILE A 57 26.92 4.17 2.50
CA ILE A 57 27.18 2.75 2.76
C ILE A 57 26.10 1.93 2.09
N LEU A 58 26.48 0.79 1.53
CA LEU A 58 25.52 -0.14 0.95
C LEU A 58 24.53 -0.61 2.03
N ASN A 59 23.30 -0.85 1.62
CA ASN A 59 22.32 -1.70 2.32
C ASN A 59 22.21 -3.05 1.59
N PHE A 60 22.38 -3.04 0.26
CA PHE A 60 22.36 -4.22 -0.58
C PHE A 60 23.42 -4.10 -1.69
N PRO A 61 24.15 -5.17 -2.06
CA PRO A 61 24.00 -6.57 -1.62
C PRO A 61 24.67 -6.92 -0.27
N ASN A 62 25.34 -5.97 0.36
CA ASN A 62 25.84 -6.06 1.72
C ASN A 62 25.64 -4.72 2.44
N ASP A 63 25.82 -4.69 3.75
CA ASP A 63 25.54 -3.54 4.61
C ASP A 63 26.79 -2.89 5.24
N THR A 64 27.98 -3.20 4.73
CA THR A 64 29.26 -2.77 5.32
C THR A 64 30.19 -2.06 4.34
N ALA A 65 30.09 -2.34 3.05
CA ALA A 65 30.94 -1.69 2.05
C ALA A 65 30.38 -0.34 1.60
N ARG A 66 31.26 0.55 1.13
CA ARG A 66 30.85 1.81 0.50
C ARG A 66 30.15 1.54 -0.83
N ALA A 67 29.23 2.43 -1.20
CA ALA A 67 28.61 2.40 -2.52
C ALA A 67 29.66 2.49 -3.62
N LEU A 68 29.46 1.75 -4.73
CA LEU A 68 30.36 1.79 -5.88
C LEU A 68 30.44 3.21 -6.47
N ASN A 69 29.27 3.81 -6.61
CA ASN A 69 29.07 5.13 -7.19
C ASN A 69 28.93 6.17 -6.07
N ARG A 70 29.73 7.24 -6.15
CA ARG A 70 29.67 8.33 -5.16
C ARG A 70 28.33 9.07 -5.25
N THR A 71 27.80 9.42 -4.08
CA THR A 71 26.60 10.24 -3.92
C THR A 71 26.90 11.35 -2.92
N GLU A 72 26.46 12.56 -3.24
CA GLU A 72 26.55 13.74 -2.37
C GLU A 72 25.17 14.37 -2.25
N VAL A 73 24.79 14.76 -1.03
CA VAL A 73 23.56 15.51 -0.77
C VAL A 73 23.89 16.78 0.00
N ARG A 74 23.29 17.89 -0.42
CA ARG A 74 23.41 19.22 0.19
C ARG A 74 22.00 19.74 0.49
N MET A 75 21.88 20.58 1.51
CA MET A 75 20.61 21.20 1.88
C MET A 75 20.77 22.68 2.18
N THR A 76 19.71 23.44 1.93
CA THR A 76 19.52 24.82 2.41
C THR A 76 18.02 25.09 2.56
N TYR A 77 17.63 26.25 3.06
CA TYR A 77 16.22 26.63 3.20
C TYR A 77 16.07 28.15 3.18
N ASP A 78 14.89 28.61 2.78
CA ASP A 78 14.44 29.99 2.92
C ASP A 78 13.15 30.05 3.77
N GLU A 79 12.40 31.15 3.73
CA GLU A 79 11.12 31.29 4.46
C GLU A 79 9.99 30.37 3.93
N ARG A 80 10.14 29.81 2.73
CA ARG A 80 9.07 29.11 2.00
C ARG A 80 9.38 27.64 1.73
N PHE A 81 10.64 27.30 1.48
CA PHE A 81 11.08 25.99 1.01
C PHE A 81 12.28 25.48 1.79
N VAL A 82 12.30 24.15 1.97
CA VAL A 82 13.54 23.42 2.16
C VAL A 82 14.01 22.93 0.79
N TYR A 83 15.29 23.15 0.49
CA TYR A 83 15.93 22.76 -0.76
C TYR A 83 16.87 21.58 -0.52
N VAL A 84 16.84 20.60 -1.42
CA VAL A 84 17.73 19.44 -1.41
C VAL A 84 18.40 19.34 -2.77
N ALA A 85 19.73 19.41 -2.80
CA ALA A 85 20.54 19.21 -3.99
C ALA A 85 21.27 17.87 -3.88
N VAL A 86 21.21 17.08 -4.94
CA VAL A 86 21.82 15.75 -4.99
C VAL A 86 22.73 15.61 -6.19
N VAL A 87 23.89 15.02 -5.98
CA VAL A 87 24.88 14.74 -7.02
C VAL A 87 25.19 13.25 -6.98
N CYS A 88 24.77 12.55 -8.02
CA CYS A 88 24.96 11.11 -8.15
C CYS A 88 25.93 10.83 -9.29
N TYR A 89 27.19 10.52 -8.94
CA TYR A 89 28.20 10.10 -9.91
C TYR A 89 27.85 8.72 -10.44
N ASP A 90 28.08 8.48 -11.73
CA ASP A 90 27.69 7.21 -12.34
C ASP A 90 28.43 6.90 -13.64
N ASP A 91 28.45 5.62 -14.02
CA ASP A 91 28.89 5.17 -15.33
C ASP A 91 27.77 5.39 -16.36
N MET A 92 27.92 6.46 -17.14
CA MET A 92 26.95 6.91 -18.15
C MET A 92 26.93 6.03 -19.42
N ARG A 93 27.85 5.06 -19.54
CA ARG A 93 27.83 4.07 -20.64
C ARG A 93 26.68 3.07 -20.48
N LYS A 94 26.17 2.90 -19.26
CA LYS A 94 24.98 2.08 -18.97
C LYS A 94 23.76 3.01 -18.82
N PRO A 95 22.68 2.80 -19.58
CA PRO A 95 21.50 3.64 -19.47
C PRO A 95 20.85 3.48 -18.10
N PHE A 96 20.31 4.57 -17.55
CA PHE A 96 19.46 4.50 -16.37
C PHE A 96 18.21 3.67 -16.65
N ILE A 97 17.77 2.94 -15.65
CA ILE A 97 16.57 2.14 -15.64
C ILE A 97 15.43 3.01 -15.12
N ALA A 98 14.42 3.21 -15.95
CA ALA A 98 13.17 3.82 -15.55
C ALA A 98 11.99 3.20 -16.30
N THR A 99 10.89 2.94 -15.61
CA THR A 99 9.70 2.27 -16.16
C THR A 99 8.75 3.22 -16.87
N SER A 100 8.67 4.49 -16.46
CA SER A 100 7.78 5.47 -17.07
C SER A 100 8.27 6.90 -16.82
N LEU A 101 7.70 7.87 -17.53
CA LEU A 101 7.83 9.30 -17.18
C LEU A 101 6.72 9.77 -16.23
N LYS A 102 5.89 8.84 -15.75
CA LYS A 102 4.77 9.12 -14.85
C LYS A 102 5.27 9.26 -13.42
N ARG A 103 4.75 10.25 -12.71
CA ARG A 103 4.90 10.42 -11.26
C ARG A 103 4.51 9.13 -10.52
N ASP A 104 5.06 8.94 -9.32
CA ASP A 104 4.74 7.83 -8.42
C ASP A 104 5.20 6.48 -8.98
N PHE A 105 6.41 6.51 -9.54
CA PHE A 105 7.09 5.33 -10.08
C PHE A 105 7.39 4.30 -8.99
N ASP A 106 7.44 3.02 -9.37
CA ASP A 106 7.86 1.96 -8.45
C ASP A 106 9.35 2.09 -8.09
N TRP A 107 9.65 2.13 -6.79
CA TRP A 107 10.98 2.43 -6.29
C TRP A 107 11.98 1.33 -6.64
N ASP A 108 11.57 0.06 -6.60
CA ASP A 108 12.46 -1.08 -6.84
C ASP A 108 12.90 -1.18 -8.31
N PHE A 109 12.08 -0.66 -9.23
CA PHE A 109 12.30 -0.78 -10.68
C PHE A 109 12.82 0.49 -11.36
N ASN A 110 13.23 1.51 -10.60
CA ASN A 110 13.71 2.78 -11.15
C ASN A 110 14.97 3.27 -10.43
N ASP A 111 15.99 3.67 -11.20
CA ASP A 111 17.13 4.43 -10.66
C ASP A 111 16.61 5.74 -10.06
N ASN A 112 16.90 5.97 -8.78
CA ASN A 112 16.41 7.14 -8.08
C ASN A 112 17.27 7.52 -6.87
N LEU A 113 17.04 8.73 -6.37
CA LEU A 113 17.45 9.14 -5.05
C LEU A 113 16.22 9.46 -4.19
N SER A 114 16.28 9.01 -2.94
CA SER A 114 15.23 9.09 -1.93
C SER A 114 15.67 9.96 -0.76
N VAL A 115 14.77 10.82 -0.28
CA VAL A 115 14.92 11.63 0.93
C VAL A 115 13.86 11.17 1.92
N TYR A 116 14.27 10.68 3.09
CA TYR A 116 13.37 10.29 4.18
C TYR A 116 13.46 11.31 5.32
N LEU A 117 12.32 11.82 5.77
CA LEU A 117 12.22 12.86 6.77
C LEU A 117 11.36 12.38 7.95
N ASP A 118 11.87 12.55 9.16
CA ASP A 118 11.13 12.49 10.43
C ASP A 118 11.20 13.87 11.10
N PRO A 119 10.27 14.79 10.76
CA PRO A 119 10.26 16.14 11.31
C PRO A 119 9.81 16.22 12.76
N PHE A 120 9.25 15.14 13.33
CA PHE A 120 8.77 15.07 14.72
C PHE A 120 9.78 14.37 15.65
N GLY A 121 10.76 13.68 15.08
CA GLY A 121 11.77 12.92 15.81
C GLY A 121 11.20 11.69 16.52
N ASP A 122 10.06 11.17 16.06
CA ASP A 122 9.35 10.05 16.70
C ASP A 122 9.80 8.67 16.19
N GLY A 123 10.51 8.60 15.07
CA GLY A 123 10.98 7.34 14.46
C GLY A 123 9.86 6.44 13.91
N VAL A 124 8.66 6.98 13.69
CA VAL A 124 7.46 6.25 13.27
C VAL A 124 6.75 6.93 12.10
N ASN A 125 6.58 8.25 12.15
CA ASN A 125 5.81 9.01 11.16
C ASN A 125 6.69 10.01 10.45
N GLY A 126 6.57 10.10 9.13
CA GLY A 126 7.47 10.92 8.34
C GLY A 126 6.97 11.21 6.94
N PHE A 127 7.87 11.68 6.09
CA PHE A 127 7.62 11.96 4.69
C PHE A 127 8.79 11.47 3.85
N SER A 128 8.52 11.15 2.60
CA SER A 128 9.55 10.77 1.65
C SER A 128 9.38 11.49 0.32
N PHE A 129 10.50 11.85 -0.31
CA PHE A 129 10.55 12.51 -1.62
C PHE A 129 11.60 11.84 -2.48
N TYR A 130 11.30 11.67 -3.77
CA TYR A 130 12.14 10.92 -4.69
C TYR A 130 12.24 11.62 -6.03
N VAL A 131 13.40 11.51 -6.66
CA VAL A 131 13.60 11.95 -8.04
C VAL A 131 14.43 10.93 -8.82
N THR A 132 14.04 10.68 -10.07
CA THR A 132 14.81 9.85 -11.00
C THR A 132 15.77 10.71 -11.84
N PRO A 133 16.80 10.11 -12.48
CA PRO A 133 17.64 10.80 -13.46
C PRO A 133 16.87 11.40 -14.66
N TYR A 134 15.61 10.99 -14.89
CA TYR A 134 14.72 11.52 -15.92
C TYR A 134 13.82 12.66 -15.40
N GLY A 135 14.02 13.14 -14.17
CA GLY A 135 13.23 14.20 -13.56
C GLY A 135 11.78 13.79 -13.30
N VAL A 136 11.57 12.51 -12.99
CA VAL A 136 10.28 11.97 -12.56
C VAL A 136 10.24 12.02 -11.04
N GLU A 137 9.12 12.53 -10.51
CA GLU A 137 8.90 12.79 -9.09
C GLU A 137 8.09 11.66 -8.45
N ARG A 138 8.30 11.42 -7.16
CA ARG A 138 7.44 10.62 -6.29
C ARG A 138 7.53 11.20 -4.88
N GLU A 139 6.49 11.01 -4.09
CA GLU A 139 6.47 11.32 -2.67
C GLU A 139 5.65 10.28 -1.91
N GLY A 140 5.67 10.35 -0.59
CA GLY A 140 4.74 9.57 0.22
C GLY A 140 4.78 9.96 1.69
N GLN A 141 3.67 9.70 2.36
CA GLN A 141 3.58 9.78 3.82
C GLN A 141 4.11 8.48 4.43
N MET A 142 4.94 8.58 5.46
CA MET A 142 5.51 7.42 6.13
C MET A 142 4.80 7.12 7.44
N TYR A 143 4.58 5.84 7.72
CA TYR A 143 3.95 5.33 8.95
C TYR A 143 4.59 4.00 9.37
N ASN A 144 4.28 3.54 10.59
CA ASN A 144 4.87 2.32 11.17
C ASN A 144 6.40 2.26 11.12
N GLY A 145 7.07 3.41 11.02
CA GLY A 145 8.52 3.53 11.01
C GLY A 145 9.22 3.21 9.69
N GLU A 146 8.58 2.61 8.69
CA GLU A 146 9.23 2.31 7.40
C GLU A 146 8.30 2.22 6.19
N GLU A 147 7.00 2.08 6.40
CA GLU A 147 6.00 2.02 5.33
C GLU A 147 5.82 3.37 4.64
N VAL A 148 5.52 3.36 3.34
CA VAL A 148 5.38 4.58 2.52
C VAL A 148 4.06 4.54 1.74
N ALA A 149 3.10 5.37 2.13
CA ALA A 149 1.87 5.61 1.37
C ALA A 149 2.12 6.65 0.27
N THR A 150 2.25 6.19 -0.98
CA THR A 150 2.51 7.04 -2.17
C THR A 150 1.26 7.75 -2.69
N GLU A 151 0.10 7.37 -2.19
CA GLU A 151 -1.18 8.03 -2.51
C GLU A 151 -1.25 9.47 -1.94
N TRP A 152 -0.32 9.83 -1.05
CA TRP A 152 -0.17 11.17 -0.49
C TRP A 152 0.49 12.15 -1.48
N ASP A 153 -0.28 12.58 -2.48
CA ASP A 153 0.16 13.50 -3.54
C ASP A 153 0.20 14.97 -3.08
N ASN A 154 1.33 15.67 -3.29
CA ASN A 154 1.53 17.06 -2.89
C ASN A 154 2.26 17.91 -3.93
N LYS A 155 2.09 19.24 -3.83
CA LYS A 155 2.80 20.18 -4.69
C LYS A 155 4.22 20.43 -4.16
N TRP A 156 5.20 20.04 -4.95
CA TRP A 156 6.62 20.38 -4.83
C TRP A 156 7.23 20.45 -6.23
N ARG A 157 8.52 20.82 -6.36
CA ARG A 157 9.18 20.95 -7.65
C ARG A 157 10.55 20.29 -7.63
N SER A 158 10.91 19.66 -8.74
CA SER A 158 12.27 19.20 -9.00
C SER A 158 12.80 19.66 -10.35
N ALA A 159 14.12 19.73 -10.46
CA ALA A 159 14.84 19.81 -11.72
C ALA A 159 15.97 18.79 -11.72
N VAL A 160 16.23 18.19 -12.87
CA VAL A 160 17.31 17.21 -13.04
C VAL A 160 18.10 17.54 -14.28
N LYS A 161 19.42 17.48 -14.16
CA LYS A 161 20.36 17.63 -15.27
C LYS A 161 21.37 16.50 -15.28
N VAL A 162 21.54 15.90 -16.45
CA VAL A 162 22.44 14.77 -16.67
C VAL A 162 23.71 15.27 -17.36
N TYR A 163 24.86 14.96 -16.77
CA TYR A 163 26.21 15.29 -17.26
C TYR A 163 26.93 14.01 -17.73
N GLY A 164 28.17 14.14 -18.22
CA GLY A 164 28.94 13.00 -18.72
C GLY A 164 29.40 11.99 -17.67
N ASP A 165 29.46 12.38 -16.39
CA ASP A 165 29.99 11.60 -15.26
C ASP A 165 29.00 11.46 -14.09
N ARG A 166 27.86 12.14 -14.14
CA ARG A 166 26.91 12.25 -13.04
C ARG A 166 25.55 12.74 -13.50
N TRP A 167 24.55 12.59 -12.65
CA TRP A 167 23.32 13.37 -12.74
C TRP A 167 23.14 14.19 -11.46
N VAL A 168 22.52 15.35 -11.61
CA VAL A 168 22.26 16.30 -10.52
C VAL A 168 20.77 16.54 -10.45
N GLY A 169 20.21 16.41 -9.26
CA GLY A 169 18.81 16.73 -8.98
C GLY A 169 18.71 17.85 -7.95
N GLU A 170 17.74 18.72 -8.10
CA GLU A 170 17.37 19.72 -7.11
C GLU A 170 15.88 19.58 -6.79
N MET A 171 15.54 19.63 -5.50
CA MET A 171 14.18 19.58 -5.00
C MET A 171 13.89 20.86 -4.21
N ALA A 172 12.76 21.52 -4.47
CA ALA A 172 12.20 22.55 -3.61
C ALA A 172 10.89 22.04 -2.99
N ILE A 173 10.94 21.78 -1.69
CA ILE A 173 9.81 21.24 -0.93
C ILE A 173 9.24 22.37 -0.07
N PRO A 174 7.99 22.81 -0.31
CA PRO A 174 7.40 23.89 0.49
C PRO A 174 7.23 23.46 1.94
N PHE A 175 7.55 24.34 2.89
CA PHE A 175 7.28 24.07 4.31
C PHE A 175 5.79 23.81 4.57
N LYS A 176 4.89 24.47 3.82
CA LYS A 176 3.44 24.26 3.93
C LYS A 176 2.97 22.86 3.50
N THR A 177 3.78 22.14 2.72
CA THR A 177 3.51 20.76 2.31
C THR A 177 3.81 19.79 3.45
N LEU A 178 4.82 20.09 4.27
CA LEU A 178 5.28 19.22 5.34
C LEU A 178 4.51 19.48 6.64
N ARG A 179 4.25 18.43 7.41
CA ARG A 179 3.81 18.57 8.79
C ARG A 179 5.02 18.48 9.71
N TYR A 180 5.26 19.49 10.54
CA TYR A 180 6.40 19.50 11.45
C TYR A 180 6.14 20.37 12.68
N LYS A 181 6.98 20.18 13.71
CA LYS A 181 6.99 21.04 14.89
C LYS A 181 7.60 22.39 14.51
N GLY A 182 6.80 23.44 14.49
CA GLY A 182 7.27 24.81 14.28
C GLY A 182 8.34 25.24 15.29
N ASN A 183 9.22 26.17 14.90
CA ASN A 183 10.33 26.68 15.71
C ASN A 183 11.33 25.58 16.15
N THR A 184 11.38 24.46 15.42
CA THR A 184 12.42 23.43 15.63
C THR A 184 13.71 23.82 14.89
N ARG A 185 14.86 23.43 15.44
CA ARG A 185 16.18 23.55 14.80
C ARG A 185 16.72 22.21 14.29
N GLN A 186 15.94 21.13 14.44
CA GLN A 186 16.42 19.80 14.15
C GLN A 186 15.33 18.93 13.56
N TRP A 187 15.69 18.20 12.50
CA TRP A 187 14.96 17.05 11.98
C TRP A 187 15.83 15.80 12.00
N LYS A 188 15.19 14.64 11.98
CA LYS A 188 15.85 13.37 11.70
C LYS A 188 15.66 13.02 10.24
N MET A 189 16.71 12.67 9.52
CA MET A 189 16.62 12.37 8.08
C MET A 189 17.57 11.25 7.66
N ASN A 190 17.25 10.58 6.57
CA ASN A 190 18.19 9.75 5.84
C ASN A 190 18.05 10.00 4.34
N PHE A 191 19.12 9.74 3.61
CA PHE A 191 19.16 9.84 2.16
C PHE A 191 19.56 8.49 1.61
N ALA A 192 18.88 8.00 0.58
CA ALA A 192 19.21 6.73 -0.04
C ALA A 192 19.30 6.85 -1.56
N ARG A 193 20.17 6.06 -2.17
CA ARG A 193 20.27 5.89 -3.62
C ARG A 193 19.92 4.47 -3.98
N GLN A 194 18.96 4.34 -4.89
CA GLN A 194 18.64 3.12 -5.60
C GLN A 194 19.35 3.16 -6.95
N ASP A 195 20.40 2.35 -7.08
CA ASP A 195 21.13 2.14 -8.33
C ASP A 195 20.73 0.76 -8.88
N VAL A 196 19.57 0.74 -9.54
CA VAL A 196 18.97 -0.47 -10.10
C VAL A 196 19.89 -1.06 -11.14
N LYS A 197 20.54 -0.23 -11.98
CA LYS A 197 21.40 -0.75 -13.05
C LYS A 197 22.60 -1.54 -12.51
N ASN A 198 23.17 -1.15 -11.37
CA ASN A 198 24.23 -1.89 -10.69
C ASN A 198 23.73 -2.85 -9.59
N ASN A 199 22.41 -2.91 -9.36
CA ASN A 199 21.78 -3.73 -8.31
C ASN A 199 22.31 -3.37 -6.91
N GLN A 200 22.36 -2.07 -6.60
CA GLN A 200 22.85 -1.55 -5.32
C GLN A 200 21.84 -0.63 -4.66
N ARG A 201 21.68 -0.81 -3.35
CA ARG A 201 21.01 0.12 -2.45
C ARG A 201 22.06 0.71 -1.54
N SER A 202 22.02 2.01 -1.32
CA SER A 202 22.93 2.67 -0.39
C SER A 202 22.26 3.81 0.34
N SER A 203 22.73 4.12 1.54
CA SER A 203 22.20 5.20 2.36
C SER A 203 23.32 5.99 3.06
N TRP A 204 23.04 7.25 3.38
CA TRP A 204 23.96 8.12 4.12
C TRP A 204 24.16 7.60 5.54
N VAL A 205 23.06 7.36 6.26
CA VAL A 205 23.10 6.62 7.52
C VAL A 205 22.93 5.13 7.19
N PRO A 206 23.87 4.26 7.59
CA PRO A 206 23.82 2.84 7.26
C PRO A 206 22.56 2.19 7.81
N VAL A 207 21.87 1.45 6.93
CA VAL A 207 20.71 0.64 7.28
C VAL A 207 21.12 -0.83 7.10
N PRO A 208 21.05 -1.66 8.15
CA PRO A 208 21.36 -3.09 8.04
C PRO A 208 20.56 -3.76 6.93
N ILE A 209 21.16 -4.76 6.26
CA ILE A 209 20.53 -5.44 5.11
C ILE A 209 19.19 -6.12 5.45
N ALA A 210 18.96 -6.39 6.74
CA ALA A 210 17.72 -6.94 7.24
C ALA A 210 16.55 -5.97 7.09
N TYR A 211 16.77 -4.66 7.07
CA TYR A 211 15.71 -3.65 7.11
C TYR A 211 15.61 -2.83 5.83
N SER A 212 14.44 -2.24 5.60
CA SER A 212 14.22 -1.31 4.50
C SER A 212 15.04 -0.04 4.67
N VAL A 213 15.60 0.50 3.57
CA VAL A 213 16.30 1.79 3.57
C VAL A 213 15.41 2.97 3.97
N SER A 214 14.07 2.80 3.92
CA SER A 214 13.10 3.77 4.43
C SER A 214 12.93 3.77 5.95
N SER A 215 13.58 2.86 6.68
CA SER A 215 13.38 2.74 8.12
C SER A 215 13.86 3.98 8.89
N LEU A 216 12.91 4.66 9.55
CA LEU A 216 13.11 5.83 10.40
C LEU A 216 13.83 5.50 11.72
N ALA A 217 14.10 4.22 11.99
CA ALA A 217 15.01 3.80 13.05
C ALA A 217 16.46 4.24 12.78
N PHE A 218 16.83 4.39 11.50
CA PHE A 218 18.20 4.61 11.04
C PHE A 218 18.32 5.98 10.35
N THR A 219 18.22 7.04 11.13
CA THR A 219 18.29 8.43 10.65
C THR A 219 19.46 9.19 11.27
N GLY A 220 20.03 10.13 10.52
CA GLY A 220 20.98 11.13 10.99
C GLY A 220 20.28 12.37 11.50
N GLN A 221 21.06 13.31 12.04
CA GLN A 221 20.58 14.61 12.50
C GLN A 221 20.79 15.68 11.44
N VAL A 222 19.75 16.41 11.10
CA VAL A 222 19.83 17.60 10.23
C VAL A 222 19.58 18.82 11.09
N ASN A 223 20.60 19.66 11.22
CA ASN A 223 20.65 20.78 12.16
C ASN A 223 20.54 22.10 11.39
N PHE A 224 19.42 22.79 11.56
CA PHE A 224 19.16 24.08 10.95
C PHE A 224 19.81 25.20 11.77
N ALA A 225 20.50 26.13 11.08
CA ALA A 225 21.22 27.22 11.72
C ALA A 225 20.29 28.17 12.52
N GLU A 226 19.09 28.40 12.00
CA GLU A 226 18.01 29.15 12.65
C GLU A 226 16.80 28.24 12.88
N PRO A 227 15.89 28.59 13.81
CA PRO A 227 14.63 27.88 13.93
C PRO A 227 13.84 27.94 12.62
N LEU A 228 13.27 26.81 12.22
CA LEU A 228 12.44 26.73 11.02
C LEU A 228 11.19 27.62 11.16
N PRO A 229 10.72 28.21 10.05
CA PRO A 229 9.53 29.05 10.06
C PRO A 229 8.32 28.25 10.56
N ASN A 230 7.27 28.94 11.00
CA ASN A 230 5.98 28.28 11.20
C ASN A 230 5.28 28.25 9.84
N PRO A 231 4.84 27.08 9.33
CA PRO A 231 4.10 27.07 8.08
C PRO A 231 2.79 27.82 8.31
N GLY A 232 2.51 28.80 7.44
CA GLY A 232 1.24 29.52 7.47
C GLY A 232 0.05 28.58 7.22
N ILE A 233 -1.17 29.12 7.36
CA ILE A 233 -2.40 28.41 7.01
C ILE A 233 -2.28 27.92 5.56
N ASN A 234 -2.44 26.62 5.34
CA ASN A 234 -2.42 26.01 4.02
C ASN A 234 -3.83 25.52 3.69
N ILE A 235 -4.46 26.15 2.70
CA ILE A 235 -5.79 25.77 2.23
C ILE A 235 -5.67 25.27 0.80
N SER A 236 -6.13 24.05 0.54
CA SER A 236 -6.26 23.50 -0.80
C SER A 236 -7.72 23.23 -1.11
N LEU A 237 -8.26 23.85 -2.15
CA LEU A 237 -9.60 23.60 -2.67
C LEU A 237 -9.49 22.80 -3.97
N ILE A 238 -10.20 21.68 -4.06
CA ILE A 238 -10.08 20.67 -5.11
C ILE A 238 -11.46 20.42 -5.72
N PRO A 239 -11.98 21.33 -6.55
CA PRO A 239 -13.19 21.06 -7.32
C PRO A 239 -12.94 19.95 -8.35
N TYR A 240 -13.99 19.19 -8.61
CA TYR A 240 -14.01 18.26 -9.72
C TYR A 240 -15.33 18.33 -10.50
N LEU A 241 -15.24 17.97 -11.78
CA LEU A 241 -16.37 17.79 -12.68
C LEU A 241 -16.20 16.45 -13.40
N THR A 242 -17.27 15.67 -13.48
CA THR A 242 -17.31 14.40 -14.22
C THR A 242 -18.51 14.36 -15.14
N GLY A 243 -18.32 13.80 -16.32
CA GLY A 243 -19.37 13.42 -17.26
C GLY A 243 -19.19 11.96 -17.63
N ARG A 244 -20.28 11.20 -17.58
CA ARG A 244 -20.30 9.78 -17.92
C ARG A 244 -21.46 9.48 -18.86
N THR A 245 -21.15 8.74 -19.91
CA THR A 245 -22.17 8.09 -20.75
C THR A 245 -21.98 6.58 -20.68
N THR A 246 -23.08 5.84 -20.53
CA THR A 246 -23.08 4.38 -20.50
C THR A 246 -24.19 3.82 -21.35
N LYS A 247 -23.92 2.69 -22.01
CA LYS A 247 -24.92 1.90 -22.72
C LYS A 247 -24.82 0.44 -22.31
N SER A 248 -25.94 -0.14 -21.87
CA SER A 248 -26.07 -1.57 -21.63
C SER A 248 -26.79 -2.21 -22.81
N PHE A 249 -26.06 -3.02 -23.57
CA PHE A 249 -26.63 -3.75 -24.70
C PHE A 249 -27.33 -5.04 -24.23
N GLU A 250 -26.87 -5.60 -23.11
CA GLU A 250 -27.47 -6.79 -22.48
C GLU A 250 -28.87 -6.50 -21.93
N GLU A 251 -29.06 -5.36 -21.26
CA GLU A 251 -30.36 -4.96 -20.73
C GLU A 251 -31.23 -4.20 -21.76
N GLY A 252 -30.72 -3.97 -22.98
CA GLY A 252 -31.42 -3.20 -24.01
C GLY A 252 -31.68 -1.73 -23.65
N LYS A 253 -30.94 -1.17 -22.68
CA LYS A 253 -31.18 0.20 -22.19
C LYS A 253 -30.59 1.26 -23.14
N PRO A 254 -31.26 2.41 -23.30
CA PRO A 254 -30.71 3.54 -24.07
C PRO A 254 -29.44 4.08 -23.40
N PHE A 255 -28.76 5.01 -24.09
CA PHE A 255 -27.65 5.74 -23.48
C PHE A 255 -28.14 6.46 -22.22
N ALA A 256 -27.46 6.20 -21.10
CA ALA A 256 -27.64 6.93 -19.86
C ALA A 256 -26.52 7.96 -19.74
N TYR A 257 -26.91 9.20 -19.45
CA TYR A 257 -25.99 10.31 -19.22
C TYR A 257 -26.02 10.68 -17.75
N ARG A 258 -24.85 10.85 -17.14
CA ARG A 258 -24.71 11.31 -15.76
C ARG A 258 -23.61 12.36 -15.68
N GLY A 259 -23.95 13.52 -15.13
CA GLY A 259 -22.98 14.51 -14.70
C GLY A 259 -22.84 14.48 -13.18
N ASN A 260 -21.64 14.69 -12.68
CA ASN A 260 -21.44 14.88 -11.24
C ASN A 260 -20.39 15.97 -11.00
N ALA A 261 -20.60 16.74 -9.94
CA ALA A 261 -19.68 17.79 -9.52
C ALA A 261 -19.63 17.85 -8.00
N GLY A 262 -18.46 18.17 -7.48
CA GLY A 262 -18.23 18.30 -6.04
C GLY A 262 -16.88 18.92 -5.79
N PHE A 263 -16.49 18.99 -4.53
CA PHE A 263 -15.17 19.43 -4.17
C PHE A 263 -14.70 18.79 -2.88
N ASP A 264 -13.39 18.67 -2.76
CA ASP A 264 -12.70 18.43 -1.51
C ASP A 264 -11.97 19.72 -1.10
N ALA A 265 -11.87 19.98 0.19
CA ALA A 265 -11.03 21.05 0.73
C ALA A 265 -10.16 20.50 1.84
N LYS A 266 -8.90 20.93 1.87
CA LYS A 266 -7.94 20.61 2.93
C LYS A 266 -7.52 21.90 3.61
N VAL A 267 -7.70 21.97 4.92
CA VAL A 267 -7.37 23.15 5.73
C VAL A 267 -6.43 22.74 6.85
N ALA A 268 -5.21 23.25 6.82
CA ALA A 268 -4.27 23.07 7.92
C ALA A 268 -4.69 23.95 9.11
N ILE A 269 -5.26 23.32 10.14
CA ILE A 269 -5.66 23.97 11.41
C ILE A 269 -4.42 24.32 12.22
N THR A 270 -3.44 23.42 12.23
CA THR A 270 -2.08 23.66 12.74
C THR A 270 -1.08 23.07 11.74
N PRO A 271 0.24 23.35 11.89
CA PRO A 271 1.28 22.69 11.10
C PRO A 271 1.22 21.16 11.11
N SER A 272 0.51 20.56 12.06
CA SER A 272 0.44 19.11 12.23
C SER A 272 -0.97 18.53 12.30
N LEU A 273 -2.02 19.36 12.16
CA LEU A 273 -3.44 18.96 12.26
C LEU A 273 -4.23 19.50 11.07
N ASN A 274 -4.87 18.61 10.31
CA ASN A 274 -5.59 18.93 9.08
C ASN A 274 -7.09 18.67 9.23
N LEU A 275 -7.89 19.58 8.70
CA LEU A 275 -9.32 19.41 8.48
C LEU A 275 -9.57 19.20 6.98
N ASP A 276 -9.97 18.00 6.62
CA ASP A 276 -10.52 17.67 5.30
C ASP A 276 -12.03 17.85 5.31
N VAL A 277 -12.56 18.49 4.28
CA VAL A 277 -13.98 18.69 4.03
C VAL A 277 -14.28 18.14 2.65
N THR A 278 -15.38 17.41 2.51
CA THR A 278 -15.86 16.97 1.21
C THR A 278 -17.33 17.29 1.03
N VAL A 279 -17.68 17.71 -0.18
CA VAL A 279 -19.07 17.87 -0.62
C VAL A 279 -19.21 17.08 -1.90
N ASN A 280 -20.05 16.05 -1.86
CA ASN A 280 -20.25 15.12 -2.97
C ASN A 280 -18.90 14.59 -3.53
N PRO A 281 -18.11 13.83 -2.75
CA PRO A 281 -16.80 13.33 -3.18
C PRO A 281 -16.91 12.52 -4.46
N ASP A 282 -15.84 12.52 -5.24
CA ASP A 282 -15.79 11.72 -6.46
C ASP A 282 -15.62 10.23 -6.15
N PHE A 283 -16.58 9.42 -6.59
CA PHE A 283 -16.55 7.95 -6.55
C PHE A 283 -16.29 7.33 -7.92
N SER A 284 -16.10 8.15 -8.95
CA SER A 284 -15.86 7.65 -10.28
C SER A 284 -14.58 6.81 -10.26
N GLN A 285 -14.75 5.53 -10.60
CA GLN A 285 -13.68 4.58 -10.85
C GLN A 285 -13.04 4.94 -12.21
N VAL A 286 -12.45 6.14 -12.32
CA VAL A 286 -11.61 6.48 -13.49
C VAL A 286 -10.39 5.57 -13.57
N GLU A 287 -10.05 4.93 -12.47
CA GLU A 287 -9.12 3.81 -12.42
C GLU A 287 -9.93 2.51 -12.42
N VAL A 288 -9.74 1.67 -13.43
CA VAL A 288 -10.45 0.39 -13.51
C VAL A 288 -9.76 -0.64 -12.63
N ASP A 289 -10.56 -1.32 -11.83
CA ASP A 289 -10.16 -2.49 -11.06
C ASP A 289 -9.99 -3.67 -12.04
N GLN A 290 -8.79 -4.26 -12.13
CA GLN A 290 -8.54 -5.44 -12.96
C GLN A 290 -9.40 -6.61 -12.45
N GLN A 291 -9.98 -7.40 -13.35
CA GLN A 291 -10.65 -8.63 -12.95
C GLN A 291 -9.59 -9.60 -12.43
N VAL A 292 -9.92 -10.32 -11.36
CA VAL A 292 -9.04 -11.34 -10.79
C VAL A 292 -9.85 -12.63 -10.74
N THR A 293 -9.24 -13.73 -11.18
CA THR A 293 -9.80 -15.07 -10.95
C THR A 293 -9.88 -15.29 -9.45
N ASN A 294 -11.08 -15.50 -8.92
CA ASN A 294 -11.24 -15.81 -7.50
C ASN A 294 -11.52 -17.30 -7.34
N LEU A 295 -10.54 -18.03 -6.85
CA LEU A 295 -10.68 -19.45 -6.47
C LEU A 295 -10.86 -19.62 -4.96
N ASP A 296 -10.91 -18.51 -4.22
CA ASP A 296 -11.13 -18.49 -2.78
C ASP A 296 -12.62 -18.19 -2.47
N ARG A 297 -13.03 -18.55 -1.26
CA ARG A 297 -14.38 -18.37 -0.71
C ARG A 297 -14.61 -16.96 -0.15
N PHE A 298 -13.62 -16.07 -0.25
CA PHE A 298 -13.65 -14.72 0.34
C PHE A 298 -13.68 -13.62 -0.72
N GLU A 299 -14.11 -12.42 -0.32
CA GLU A 299 -14.14 -11.25 -1.19
C GLU A 299 -12.73 -10.69 -1.48
N ILE A 300 -12.55 -10.12 -2.67
CA ILE A 300 -11.30 -9.48 -3.09
C ILE A 300 -11.25 -8.03 -2.55
N PHE A 301 -10.07 -7.61 -2.09
CA PHE A 301 -9.83 -6.25 -1.62
C PHE A 301 -9.41 -5.32 -2.76
N PHE A 302 -10.03 -4.14 -2.79
CA PHE A 302 -9.58 -3.03 -3.61
C PHE A 302 -9.12 -1.88 -2.71
N PRO A 303 -7.99 -1.22 -3.02
CA PRO A 303 -7.48 -0.10 -2.24
C PRO A 303 -8.46 1.10 -2.25
N GLU A 304 -8.33 1.96 -1.25
CA GLU A 304 -9.02 3.26 -1.23
C GLU A 304 -8.31 4.24 -2.16
N ARG A 305 -9.09 5.01 -2.93
CA ARG A 305 -8.55 5.95 -3.94
C ARG A 305 -9.18 7.34 -3.88
N ARG A 306 -10.19 7.52 -3.02
CA ARG A 306 -10.89 8.81 -2.88
C ARG A 306 -10.05 9.75 -2.02
N GLN A 307 -9.73 10.92 -2.56
CA GLN A 307 -8.81 11.90 -1.97
C GLN A 307 -9.09 12.22 -0.49
N PHE A 308 -10.37 12.29 -0.11
CA PHE A 308 -10.83 12.56 1.25
C PHE A 308 -10.33 11.52 2.29
N PHE A 309 -10.05 10.27 1.89
CA PHE A 309 -9.69 9.20 2.82
C PHE A 309 -8.19 8.90 2.90
N LEU A 310 -7.35 9.48 2.04
CA LEU A 310 -5.96 9.04 1.86
C LEU A 310 -4.99 9.60 2.90
N GLU A 311 -5.05 10.90 3.20
CA GLU A 311 -4.08 11.53 4.12
C GLU A 311 -4.30 11.04 5.56
N ASN A 312 -3.26 10.63 6.29
CA ASN A 312 -3.39 10.00 7.62
C ASN A 312 -4.40 8.83 7.68
N SER A 313 -4.61 8.08 6.59
CA SER A 313 -5.54 6.94 6.59
C SER A 313 -5.14 5.89 7.63
N ASP A 314 -3.83 5.73 7.85
CA ASP A 314 -3.21 4.87 8.85
C ASP A 314 -3.79 5.08 10.25
N LEU A 315 -4.17 6.30 10.61
CA LEU A 315 -4.76 6.60 11.92
C LEU A 315 -6.16 6.00 12.12
N PHE A 316 -6.80 5.54 11.04
CA PHE A 316 -8.14 4.94 11.06
C PHE A 316 -8.13 3.47 10.61
N ASP A 317 -7.37 3.14 9.56
CA ASP A 317 -7.40 1.83 8.89
C ASP A 317 -6.38 0.82 9.46
N SER A 318 -5.39 1.28 10.24
CA SER A 318 -4.34 0.41 10.78
C SER A 318 -4.75 -0.39 12.02
N PHE A 319 -5.94 -0.18 12.57
CA PHE A 319 -6.42 -0.97 13.71
C PHE A 319 -6.69 -2.42 13.31
N GLY A 320 -6.31 -3.38 14.15
CA GLY A 320 -6.50 -4.81 13.88
C GLY A 320 -5.52 -5.37 12.83
N PHE A 321 -5.94 -6.42 12.13
CA PHE A 321 -5.15 -7.12 11.09
C PHE A 321 -5.85 -7.08 9.72
N GLY A 322 -5.13 -7.45 8.65
CA GLY A 322 -5.65 -7.45 7.28
C GLY A 322 -7.01 -8.14 7.10
N ARG A 323 -7.22 -9.28 7.77
CA ARG A 323 -8.47 -10.06 7.71
C ARG A 323 -9.46 -9.76 8.86
N ILE A 324 -9.10 -8.83 9.75
CA ILE A 324 -9.89 -8.40 10.92
C ILE A 324 -9.68 -6.88 11.07
N ARG A 325 -10.30 -6.12 10.17
CA ARG A 325 -10.23 -4.66 10.12
C ARG A 325 -11.52 -4.07 10.72
N PRO A 326 -11.45 -3.32 11.82
CA PRO A 326 -12.64 -2.72 12.43
C PRO A 326 -13.23 -1.62 11.56
N PHE A 327 -12.41 -0.93 10.76
CA PHE A 327 -12.82 0.14 9.87
C PHE A 327 -12.31 -0.10 8.44
N PHE A 328 -13.18 0.10 7.45
CA PHE A 328 -12.80 0.12 6.05
C PHE A 328 -13.59 1.22 5.34
N SER A 329 -12.90 2.29 4.96
CA SER A 329 -13.50 3.50 4.36
C SER A 329 -14.36 3.20 3.13
N ARG A 330 -14.01 2.17 2.34
CA ARG A 330 -14.76 1.74 1.15
C ARG A 330 -16.18 1.25 1.47
N ARG A 331 -16.50 0.93 2.73
CA ARG A 331 -17.88 0.66 3.17
C ARG A 331 -18.76 1.91 3.17
N ILE A 332 -18.17 3.11 3.27
CA ILE A 332 -18.90 4.38 3.25
C ILE A 332 -19.21 4.78 1.81
N GLY A 333 -20.50 5.03 1.52
CA GLY A 333 -20.97 5.35 0.17
C GLY A 333 -21.27 4.12 -0.67
N ILE A 334 -21.46 2.97 -0.03
CA ILE A 334 -21.97 1.74 -0.64
C ILE A 334 -23.24 1.34 0.10
N GLY A 335 -24.31 1.06 -0.63
CA GLY A 335 -25.56 0.51 -0.09
C GLY A 335 -25.95 -0.75 -0.84
N ARG A 336 -26.75 -1.61 -0.20
CA ARG A 336 -27.39 -2.75 -0.86
C ARG A 336 -28.79 -2.33 -1.25
N ASP A 337 -29.09 -2.46 -2.54
CA ASP A 337 -30.45 -2.29 -3.05
C ASP A 337 -31.34 -3.39 -2.46
N THR A 338 -32.39 -3.01 -1.75
CA THR A 338 -33.26 -3.96 -1.05
C THR A 338 -34.19 -4.73 -1.98
N LEU A 339 -34.39 -4.24 -3.21
CA LEU A 339 -35.26 -4.86 -4.22
C LEU A 339 -34.47 -5.89 -5.04
N THR A 340 -33.24 -5.55 -5.43
CA THR A 340 -32.42 -6.39 -6.31
C THR A 340 -31.32 -7.18 -5.59
N GLY A 341 -31.02 -6.82 -4.34
CA GLY A 341 -29.90 -7.39 -3.58
C GLY A 341 -28.52 -6.92 -4.05
N GLN A 342 -28.45 -6.12 -5.11
CA GLN A 342 -27.21 -5.66 -5.73
C GLN A 342 -26.54 -4.56 -4.90
N ILE A 343 -25.22 -4.52 -4.95
CA ILE A 343 -24.43 -3.45 -4.36
C ILE A 343 -24.50 -2.22 -5.26
N LYS A 344 -24.94 -1.10 -4.69
CA LYS A 344 -25.09 0.18 -5.38
C LYS A 344 -24.27 1.26 -4.68
N GLN A 345 -23.62 2.11 -5.47
CA GLN A 345 -22.98 3.30 -4.94
C GLN A 345 -24.04 4.23 -4.32
N ASN A 346 -23.86 4.59 -3.06
CA ASN A 346 -24.70 5.55 -2.35
C ASN A 346 -24.00 6.91 -2.30
N ALA A 347 -24.72 7.99 -2.62
CA ALA A 347 -24.17 9.33 -2.64
C ALA A 347 -23.78 9.80 -1.23
N ILE A 348 -22.74 10.61 -1.13
CA ILE A 348 -22.31 11.26 0.11
C ILE A 348 -22.51 12.76 -0.08
N PRO A 349 -23.56 13.38 0.47
CA PRO A 349 -23.72 14.83 0.36
C PRO A 349 -22.56 15.61 0.97
N TYR A 350 -22.05 15.18 2.14
CA TYR A 350 -20.93 15.84 2.80
C TYR A 350 -20.18 14.92 3.78
N GLY A 351 -18.94 15.30 4.08
CA GLY A 351 -18.10 14.66 5.08
C GLY A 351 -17.04 15.61 5.65
N LEU A 352 -16.64 15.35 6.89
CA LEU A 352 -15.62 16.08 7.62
C LEU A 352 -14.61 15.09 8.21
N ARG A 353 -13.33 15.42 8.15
CA ARG A 353 -12.29 14.64 8.79
C ARG A 353 -11.22 15.54 9.37
N LEU A 354 -11.06 15.53 10.68
CA LEU A 354 -9.96 16.17 11.39
C LEU A 354 -8.91 15.11 11.73
N SER A 355 -7.68 15.23 11.24
CA SER A 355 -6.64 14.24 11.52
C SER A 355 -5.25 14.84 11.62
N GLY A 356 -4.40 14.29 12.48
CA GLY A 356 -3.00 14.66 12.58
C GLY A 356 -2.44 14.54 13.99
N LYS A 357 -1.35 15.26 14.25
CA LYS A 357 -0.64 15.32 15.53
C LYS A 357 -1.04 16.56 16.33
N LEU A 358 -1.33 16.36 17.61
CA LEU A 358 -1.42 17.44 18.60
C LEU A 358 -0.04 17.84 19.11
N ASN A 359 0.86 16.86 19.24
CA ASN A 359 2.26 17.05 19.60
C ASN A 359 3.07 15.82 19.16
N LYS A 360 4.31 15.67 19.66
CA LYS A 360 5.17 14.52 19.35
C LYS A 360 4.51 13.18 19.69
N ASP A 361 3.83 13.11 20.83
CA ASP A 361 3.36 11.86 21.41
C ASP A 361 1.90 11.54 21.04
N TRP A 362 1.10 12.53 20.66
CA TRP A 362 -0.35 12.37 20.47
C TRP A 362 -0.79 12.63 19.04
N ARG A 363 -1.50 11.65 18.47
CA ARG A 363 -2.26 11.74 17.21
C ARG A 363 -3.75 11.58 17.48
N VAL A 364 -4.56 12.35 16.77
CA VAL A 364 -6.03 12.31 16.86
C VAL A 364 -6.65 12.29 15.48
N GLY A 365 -7.73 11.54 15.34
CA GLY A 365 -8.53 11.40 14.14
C GLY A 365 -10.01 11.47 14.48
N LEU A 366 -10.77 12.31 13.80
CA LEU A 366 -12.22 12.38 13.89
C LEU A 366 -12.78 12.47 12.48
N LEU A 367 -13.60 11.51 12.08
CA LEU A 367 -14.29 11.48 10.80
C LEU A 367 -15.79 11.46 11.06
N ASN A 368 -16.54 12.32 10.37
CA ASN A 368 -18.00 12.25 10.30
C ASN A 368 -18.46 12.33 8.85
N MET A 369 -19.35 11.44 8.43
CA MET A 369 -19.87 11.43 7.07
C MET A 369 -21.34 11.09 7.03
N GLN A 370 -22.05 11.76 6.12
CA GLN A 370 -23.46 11.50 5.84
C GLN A 370 -23.59 10.86 4.46
N THR A 371 -24.34 9.77 4.38
CA THR A 371 -24.77 9.18 3.11
C THR A 371 -26.22 9.58 2.82
N ALA A 372 -26.57 9.70 1.54
CA ALA A 372 -27.90 10.06 1.09
C ALA A 372 -28.89 8.91 1.27
N LYS A 373 -30.19 9.27 1.28
CA LYS A 373 -31.29 8.32 1.10
C LYS A 373 -31.48 8.09 -0.40
N ASP A 374 -31.63 6.83 -0.80
CA ASP A 374 -32.09 6.43 -2.13
C ASP A 374 -33.35 5.58 -1.98
N ALA A 375 -34.51 6.25 -2.05
CA ALA A 375 -35.81 5.61 -1.86
C ALA A 375 -36.12 4.56 -2.93
N ALA A 376 -35.63 4.74 -4.16
CA ALA A 376 -35.87 3.82 -5.27
C ALA A 376 -35.16 2.47 -5.06
N ALA A 377 -34.01 2.48 -4.39
CA ALA A 377 -33.26 1.27 -4.02
C ALA A 377 -33.54 0.80 -2.58
N GLY A 378 -34.45 1.47 -1.86
CA GLY A 378 -34.72 1.20 -0.43
C GLY A 378 -33.54 1.51 0.51
N ILE A 379 -32.55 2.28 0.06
CA ILE A 379 -31.37 2.62 0.86
C ILE A 379 -31.69 3.83 1.73
N ARG A 380 -31.57 3.66 3.05
CA ARG A 380 -31.74 4.75 4.01
C ARG A 380 -30.48 5.58 4.15
N SER A 381 -30.67 6.82 4.59
CA SER A 381 -29.60 7.73 4.97
C SER A 381 -28.85 7.19 6.19
N GLN A 382 -27.52 7.27 6.19
CA GLN A 382 -26.68 6.78 7.28
C GLN A 382 -25.60 7.77 7.66
N ASN A 383 -25.39 7.94 8.97
CA ASN A 383 -24.30 8.74 9.53
C ASN A 383 -23.19 7.82 10.04
N TYR A 384 -21.96 8.11 9.65
CA TYR A 384 -20.75 7.42 10.08
C TYR A 384 -19.93 8.38 10.94
N THR A 385 -19.52 7.94 12.12
CA THR A 385 -18.55 8.63 12.97
C THR A 385 -17.42 7.67 13.30
N VAL A 386 -16.18 8.10 13.10
CA VAL A 386 -14.99 7.38 13.55
C VAL A 386 -14.14 8.33 14.37
N ALA A 387 -13.79 7.93 15.59
CA ALA A 387 -12.86 8.66 16.44
C ALA A 387 -11.69 7.74 16.77
N ALA A 388 -10.48 8.22 16.56
CA ALA A 388 -9.25 7.51 16.85
C ALA A 388 -8.29 8.42 17.62
N VAL A 389 -7.60 7.84 18.59
CA VAL A 389 -6.50 8.49 19.31
C VAL A 389 -5.35 7.52 19.43
N GLN A 390 -4.14 8.02 19.26
CA GLN A 390 -2.93 7.22 19.36
C GLN A 390 -1.90 7.98 20.18
N ARG A 391 -1.28 7.28 21.13
CA ARG A 391 -0.24 7.82 21.99
C ARG A 391 1.05 7.01 21.81
N GLN A 392 2.14 7.70 21.50
CA GLN A 392 3.46 7.11 21.48
C GLN A 392 3.92 6.75 22.91
N VAL A 393 4.53 5.59 23.06
CA VAL A 393 5.08 5.06 24.31
C VAL A 393 6.42 4.36 24.03
N PHE A 394 7.33 4.35 25.00
CA PHE A 394 8.62 3.66 24.88
C PHE A 394 9.47 4.06 23.65
N GLY A 395 9.32 5.31 23.19
CA GLY A 395 10.16 5.93 22.17
C GLY A 395 9.79 5.64 20.71
N ARG A 396 9.17 4.50 20.38
CA ARG A 396 8.69 4.17 19.00
C ARG A 396 7.38 3.35 19.00
N SER A 397 7.11 2.59 20.05
CA SER A 397 5.82 1.91 20.21
C SER A 397 4.67 2.90 20.40
N ASN A 398 3.42 2.45 20.23
CA ASN A 398 2.25 3.27 20.48
C ASN A 398 1.04 2.46 20.95
N VAL A 399 0.14 3.13 21.67
CA VAL A 399 -1.17 2.62 22.07
C VAL A 399 -2.23 3.41 21.31
N GLY A 400 -3.13 2.73 20.62
CA GLY A 400 -4.26 3.31 19.90
C GLY A 400 -5.59 2.93 20.56
N ALA A 401 -6.56 3.83 20.46
CA ALA A 401 -7.96 3.55 20.76
C ALA A 401 -8.83 4.05 19.59
N ILE A 402 -9.85 3.26 19.24
CA ILE A 402 -10.80 3.59 18.17
C ILE A 402 -12.23 3.40 18.64
N PHE A 403 -13.10 4.30 18.19
CA PHE A 403 -14.55 4.19 18.28
C PHE A 403 -15.15 4.41 16.90
N ILE A 404 -16.07 3.54 16.50
CA ILE A 404 -16.80 3.61 15.23
C ILE A 404 -18.28 3.57 15.53
N ASN A 405 -19.06 4.40 14.85
CA ASN A 405 -20.51 4.40 14.87
C ASN A 405 -21.04 4.52 13.45
N ARG A 406 -21.90 3.58 13.05
CA ARG A 406 -22.76 3.69 11.88
C ARG A 406 -24.20 3.72 12.36
N GLN A 407 -24.88 4.84 12.15
CA GLN A 407 -26.26 5.06 12.55
C GLN A 407 -27.15 5.19 11.31
N ARG A 408 -28.19 4.36 11.18
CA ARG A 408 -29.21 4.52 10.14
C ARG A 408 -30.32 5.47 10.60
N SER A 409 -30.89 6.22 9.68
CA SER A 409 -32.08 7.07 9.92
C SER A 409 -33.38 6.23 9.95
N GLY A 410 -34.33 6.59 10.82
CA GLY A 410 -35.67 5.99 10.91
C GLY A 410 -35.89 5.08 12.12
N ASP A 411 -37.10 4.54 12.26
CA ASP A 411 -37.62 3.86 13.47
C ASP A 411 -37.45 2.32 13.48
N GLU A 412 -36.55 1.78 12.68
CA GLU A 412 -36.26 0.34 12.73
C GLU A 412 -35.53 -0.03 14.02
N THR A 413 -35.97 -1.13 14.65
CA THR A 413 -35.38 -1.68 15.86
C THR A 413 -34.22 -2.63 15.54
N GLU A 414 -34.29 -3.32 14.40
CA GLU A 414 -33.27 -4.23 13.90
C GLU A 414 -32.28 -3.50 12.97
N ASP A 415 -30.97 -3.77 13.12
CA ASP A 415 -29.88 -3.13 12.36
C ASP A 415 -29.88 -1.58 12.40
N ARG A 416 -30.39 -1.00 13.50
CA ARG A 416 -30.43 0.46 13.71
C ARG A 416 -29.04 1.09 13.75
N TYR A 417 -28.09 0.42 14.42
CA TYR A 417 -26.72 0.88 14.53
C TYR A 417 -25.73 -0.29 14.55
N THR A 418 -24.53 -0.01 14.08
CA THR A 418 -23.34 -0.81 14.38
C THR A 418 -22.31 0.10 15.01
N ARG A 419 -21.82 -0.29 16.18
CA ARG A 419 -20.75 0.40 16.88
C ARG A 419 -19.61 -0.53 17.16
N LEU A 420 -18.42 0.02 17.26
CA LEU A 420 -17.22 -0.71 17.66
C LEU A 420 -16.37 0.16 18.56
N ALA A 421 -15.81 -0.44 19.61
CA ALA A 421 -14.73 0.15 20.39
C ALA A 421 -13.55 -0.81 20.41
N GLY A 422 -12.33 -0.29 20.29
CA GLY A 422 -11.14 -1.10 20.19
C GLY A 422 -9.89 -0.44 20.75
N LEU A 423 -8.95 -1.28 21.18
CA LEU A 423 -7.61 -0.88 21.61
C LEU A 423 -6.57 -1.67 20.83
N ASP A 424 -5.51 -0.98 20.43
CA ASP A 424 -4.34 -1.57 19.78
C ASP A 424 -3.07 -1.15 20.55
N TYR A 425 -2.09 -2.03 20.61
CA TYR A 425 -0.73 -1.73 21.02
C TYR A 425 0.22 -2.17 19.91
N ASN A 426 0.93 -1.22 19.32
CA ASN A 426 1.95 -1.45 18.31
C ASN A 426 3.33 -1.40 18.96
N LEU A 427 4.04 -2.53 18.92
CA LEU A 427 5.42 -2.66 19.39
C LEU A 427 6.38 -2.29 18.26
N GLN A 428 7.33 -1.42 18.55
CA GLN A 428 8.46 -1.17 17.67
C GLN A 428 9.69 -0.83 18.52
N THR A 429 10.71 -1.68 18.50
CA THR A 429 11.94 -1.42 19.28
C THR A 429 12.80 -0.35 18.63
N ALA A 430 13.71 0.24 19.41
CA ALA A 430 14.60 1.30 18.96
C ALA A 430 15.53 0.90 17.78
N ASP A 431 15.79 -0.39 17.61
CA ASP A 431 16.64 -1.00 16.58
C ASP A 431 15.85 -1.79 15.51
N ASN A 432 14.52 -1.70 15.53
CA ASN A 432 13.60 -2.41 14.64
C ASN A 432 13.68 -3.94 14.67
N LYS A 433 14.41 -4.55 15.63
CA LYS A 433 14.53 -6.02 15.73
C LYS A 433 13.24 -6.70 16.13
N TRP A 434 12.45 -6.04 16.98
CA TRP A 434 11.14 -6.54 17.39
C TRP A 434 10.07 -5.55 16.97
N THR A 435 9.14 -6.06 16.18
CA THR A 435 7.92 -5.40 15.74
C THR A 435 6.74 -6.27 16.15
N GLY A 436 5.58 -5.67 16.32
CA GLY A 436 4.39 -6.45 16.63
C GLY A 436 3.17 -5.61 16.90
N LYS A 437 2.04 -6.29 17.05
CA LYS A 437 0.77 -5.67 17.39
C LYS A 437 -0.04 -6.58 18.30
N PHE A 438 -0.69 -6.00 19.29
CA PHE A 438 -1.78 -6.63 20.03
C PHE A 438 -3.03 -5.79 19.86
N PHE A 439 -4.20 -6.42 19.67
CA PHE A 439 -5.46 -5.70 19.66
C PHE A 439 -6.59 -6.45 20.35
N TYR A 440 -7.56 -5.67 20.82
CA TYR A 440 -8.86 -6.16 21.28
C TYR A 440 -9.95 -5.20 20.84
N HIS A 441 -10.91 -5.69 20.06
CA HIS A 441 -12.05 -4.93 19.55
C HIS A 441 -13.36 -5.60 19.94
N ARG A 442 -14.38 -4.79 20.18
CA ARG A 442 -15.73 -5.26 20.49
C ARG A 442 -16.78 -4.50 19.68
N SER A 443 -17.66 -5.24 19.02
CA SER A 443 -18.82 -4.70 18.31
C SER A 443 -20.05 -4.66 19.21
N PHE A 444 -20.93 -3.70 18.95
CA PHE A 444 -22.20 -3.49 19.63
C PHE A 444 -23.29 -3.21 18.59
N GLN A 445 -24.38 -3.98 18.62
CA GLN A 445 -25.57 -3.80 17.80
C GLN A 445 -26.82 -4.13 18.64
N PRO A 446 -28.02 -3.68 18.23
CA PRO A 446 -29.28 -4.10 18.86
C PRO A 446 -29.40 -5.62 18.91
N ASN A 447 -29.90 -6.16 20.03
CA ASN A 447 -30.24 -7.59 20.21
C ASN A 447 -29.07 -8.57 19.95
N GLN A 448 -27.82 -8.16 20.10
CA GLN A 448 -26.66 -9.03 19.86
C GLN A 448 -26.43 -10.06 20.97
N ALA A 449 -26.24 -11.32 20.59
CA ALA A 449 -25.78 -12.40 21.47
C ALA A 449 -24.30 -12.22 21.87
N ALA A 450 -23.84 -12.95 22.89
CA ALA A 450 -22.46 -12.89 23.38
C ALA A 450 -21.41 -13.29 22.32
N GLY A 451 -20.14 -12.94 22.53
CA GLY A 451 -19.05 -13.26 21.58
C GLY A 451 -18.92 -12.27 20.43
N THR A 452 -19.13 -10.97 20.72
CA THR A 452 -19.05 -9.85 19.78
C THR A 452 -17.67 -9.19 19.78
N PHE A 453 -16.60 -9.96 19.94
CA PHE A 453 -15.24 -9.42 20.02
C PHE A 453 -14.30 -10.12 19.04
N ALA A 454 -13.21 -9.44 18.71
CA ALA A 454 -12.06 -10.00 18.04
C ALA A 454 -10.80 -9.54 18.77
N GLN A 455 -9.80 -10.41 18.85
CA GLN A 455 -8.49 -10.09 19.38
C GLN A 455 -7.42 -10.76 18.53
N GLY A 456 -6.23 -10.19 18.52
CA GLY A 456 -5.10 -10.79 17.84
C GLY A 456 -3.78 -10.29 18.41
N SER A 457 -2.75 -11.08 18.22
CA SER A 457 -1.38 -10.66 18.49
C SER A 457 -0.43 -11.14 17.41
N ASN A 458 0.48 -10.27 17.03
CA ASN A 458 1.54 -10.51 16.09
C ASN A 458 2.85 -10.06 16.74
N LEU A 459 3.88 -10.90 16.67
CA LEU A 459 5.23 -10.57 17.13
C LEU A 459 6.22 -11.08 16.12
N GLU A 460 7.07 -10.20 15.64
CA GLU A 460 8.11 -10.49 14.65
C GLU A 460 9.48 -10.18 15.24
N TYR A 461 10.42 -11.11 15.03
CA TYR A 461 11.83 -10.93 15.26
C TYR A 461 12.56 -10.92 13.92
N GLN A 462 13.25 -9.82 13.65
CA GLN A 462 13.99 -9.63 12.40
C GLN A 462 15.47 -9.41 12.66
N SER A 463 16.29 -10.18 11.94
CA SER A 463 17.73 -10.08 11.97
C SER A 463 18.31 -10.43 10.60
N ARG A 464 19.62 -10.25 10.43
CA ARG A 464 20.29 -10.59 9.16
C ARG A 464 20.00 -12.01 8.72
N ASN A 465 20.09 -12.98 9.64
CA ASN A 465 20.10 -14.41 9.33
C ASN A 465 18.81 -15.15 9.69
N LEU A 466 17.90 -14.51 10.42
CA LEU A 466 16.70 -15.14 10.94
C LEU A 466 15.57 -14.13 10.99
N ASN A 467 14.44 -14.52 10.41
CA ASN A 467 13.15 -13.88 10.59
C ASN A 467 12.20 -14.90 11.24
N VAL A 468 11.52 -14.52 12.31
CA VAL A 468 10.51 -15.34 12.98
C VAL A 468 9.29 -14.49 13.23
N GLU A 469 8.12 -14.95 12.81
CA GLU A 469 6.85 -14.29 13.08
C GLU A 469 5.93 -15.26 13.83
N TRP A 470 5.21 -14.74 14.83
CA TRP A 470 4.10 -15.44 15.47
C TRP A 470 2.84 -14.58 15.37
N ASN A 471 1.90 -15.00 14.53
CA ASN A 471 0.57 -14.41 14.46
C ASN A 471 -0.47 -15.34 15.11
N GLN A 472 -1.36 -14.78 15.93
CA GLN A 472 -2.52 -15.50 16.46
C GLN A 472 -3.75 -14.60 16.50
N GLU A 473 -4.91 -15.18 16.25
CA GLU A 473 -6.20 -14.49 16.20
C GLU A 473 -7.28 -15.29 16.94
N HIS A 474 -8.22 -14.58 17.56
CA HIS A 474 -9.45 -15.15 18.11
C HIS A 474 -10.62 -14.24 17.78
N VAL A 475 -11.52 -14.76 16.95
CA VAL A 475 -12.70 -14.02 16.49
C VAL A 475 -13.95 -14.70 17.01
N GLY A 476 -14.74 -13.97 17.79
CA GLY A 476 -16.02 -14.45 18.31
C GLY A 476 -17.04 -14.71 17.20
N ARG A 477 -17.99 -15.62 17.45
CA ARG A 477 -19.02 -16.01 16.47
C ARG A 477 -19.91 -14.84 16.03
N ASN A 478 -20.14 -13.88 16.93
CA ASN A 478 -21.06 -12.77 16.73
C ASN A 478 -20.35 -11.42 16.53
N TYR A 479 -19.04 -11.42 16.26
CA TYR A 479 -18.30 -10.21 15.90
C TYR A 479 -18.67 -9.80 14.47
N GLN A 480 -19.69 -8.96 14.31
CA GLN A 480 -20.22 -8.53 13.03
C GLN A 480 -19.85 -7.07 12.76
N VAL A 481 -18.99 -6.86 11.77
CA VAL A 481 -18.47 -5.52 11.43
C VAL A 481 -18.42 -5.26 9.92
N ASN A 482 -18.88 -6.18 9.07
CA ASN A 482 -18.70 -6.09 7.60
C ASN A 482 -19.47 -4.95 6.93
N ASP A 483 -20.28 -4.22 7.68
CA ASP A 483 -20.97 -2.99 7.27
C ASP A 483 -20.18 -1.71 7.57
N ILE A 484 -19.15 -1.78 8.42
CA ILE A 484 -18.25 -0.67 8.78
C ILE A 484 -16.76 -0.97 8.54
N GLY A 485 -16.41 -2.25 8.41
CA GLY A 485 -15.07 -2.79 8.32
C GLY A 485 -15.05 -4.12 7.55
N TYR A 486 -14.21 -5.04 8.00
CA TYR A 486 -14.06 -6.36 7.40
C TYR A 486 -13.60 -7.43 8.40
N VAL A 487 -14.29 -8.55 8.40
CA VAL A 487 -13.86 -9.79 9.02
C VAL A 487 -14.12 -10.94 8.03
N ALA A 488 -13.04 -11.61 7.61
CA ALA A 488 -13.11 -12.69 6.64
C ALA A 488 -13.91 -13.89 7.18
N ARG A 489 -13.62 -14.27 8.43
CA ARG A 489 -14.22 -15.43 9.08
C ARG A 489 -14.51 -15.14 10.56
N ARG A 490 -15.62 -15.68 11.07
CA ARG A 490 -16.03 -15.53 12.48
C ARG A 490 -16.01 -16.88 13.20
N GLY A 491 -15.94 -16.85 14.52
CA GLY A 491 -16.03 -18.07 15.35
C GLY A 491 -14.83 -19.02 15.20
N HIS A 492 -13.62 -18.48 15.19
CA HIS A 492 -12.41 -19.27 14.97
C HIS A 492 -11.23 -18.79 15.82
N TRP A 493 -10.23 -19.68 15.95
CA TRP A 493 -8.86 -19.33 16.28
C TRP A 493 -7.99 -19.50 15.05
N ARG A 494 -6.99 -18.63 14.88
CA ARG A 494 -5.95 -18.74 13.86
C ARG A 494 -4.58 -18.72 14.54
N PHE A 495 -3.68 -19.57 14.07
CA PHE A 495 -2.26 -19.54 14.44
C PHE A 495 -1.45 -19.57 13.16
N ASN A 496 -0.60 -18.56 12.96
CA ASN A 496 0.21 -18.42 11.76
C ASN A 496 1.66 -18.11 12.12
N PRO A 497 2.43 -19.11 12.59
CA PRO A 497 3.85 -18.96 12.78
C PRO A 497 4.61 -19.08 11.46
N GLU A 498 5.63 -18.25 11.31
CA GLU A 498 6.53 -18.24 10.16
C GLU A 498 7.99 -18.21 10.64
N ILE A 499 8.86 -18.94 9.94
CA ILE A 499 10.30 -18.88 10.16
C ILE A 499 11.04 -18.89 8.83
N ARG A 500 12.01 -17.97 8.70
CA ARG A 500 12.95 -17.93 7.56
C ARG A 500 14.38 -17.82 8.05
N GLY A 501 15.22 -18.77 7.63
CA GLY A 501 16.67 -18.72 7.82
C GLY A 501 17.37 -18.21 6.57
N ASN A 502 18.17 -17.16 6.71
CA ASN A 502 18.86 -16.49 5.60
C ASN A 502 20.38 -16.73 5.66
N PHE A 503 20.95 -17.20 4.56
CA PHE A 503 22.37 -17.51 4.41
C PHE A 503 23.00 -16.62 3.34
N TYR A 504 24.11 -15.97 3.69
CA TYR A 504 24.86 -15.08 2.80
C TYR A 504 26.20 -15.73 2.44
N PRO A 505 26.44 -16.10 1.17
CA PRO A 505 27.73 -16.60 0.73
C PRO A 505 28.84 -15.56 0.95
N LYS A 506 30.06 -16.00 1.28
CA LYS A 506 31.22 -15.09 1.45
C LYS A 506 31.54 -14.31 0.17
N ASN A 507 31.38 -14.94 -0.99
CA ASN A 507 31.61 -14.36 -2.31
C ASN A 507 30.29 -14.21 -3.07
N ALA A 508 29.64 -13.06 -2.96
CA ALA A 508 28.32 -12.78 -3.53
C ALA A 508 28.34 -12.38 -5.03
N THR A 509 29.13 -13.05 -5.86
CA THR A 509 29.25 -12.71 -7.30
C THR A 509 28.06 -13.19 -8.12
N VAL A 510 27.49 -14.35 -7.77
CA VAL A 510 26.33 -14.95 -8.46
C VAL A 510 25.12 -15.05 -7.54
N LEU A 511 25.33 -15.46 -6.29
CA LEU A 511 24.29 -15.67 -5.28
C LEU A 511 24.49 -14.68 -4.14
N VAL A 512 23.47 -13.87 -3.83
CA VAL A 512 23.53 -12.86 -2.75
C VAL A 512 23.04 -13.45 -1.45
N THR A 513 21.89 -14.12 -1.48
CA THR A 513 21.32 -14.79 -0.31
C THR A 513 20.48 -15.98 -0.75
N HIS A 514 20.36 -16.97 0.12
CA HIS A 514 19.47 -18.11 -0.05
C HIS A 514 18.98 -18.56 1.32
N GLY A 515 17.88 -19.29 1.37
CA GLY A 515 17.29 -19.62 2.66
C GLY A 515 16.21 -20.68 2.61
N LEU A 516 15.96 -21.25 3.78
CA LEU A 516 14.84 -22.15 4.04
C LEU A 516 13.75 -21.36 4.78
N GLY A 517 12.52 -21.49 4.31
CA GLY A 517 11.33 -20.93 4.95
C GLY A 517 10.32 -22.03 5.27
N ALA A 518 9.58 -21.82 6.35
CA ALA A 518 8.37 -22.59 6.65
C ALA A 518 7.29 -21.65 7.18
N GLU A 519 6.08 -21.80 6.66
CA GLU A 519 4.89 -21.05 7.06
C GLU A 519 3.78 -22.05 7.38
N LEU A 520 3.14 -21.90 8.53
CA LEU A 520 1.95 -22.64 8.90
C LEU A 520 0.80 -21.65 9.04
N ASN A 521 -0.36 -21.91 8.48
CA ASN A 521 -1.59 -21.17 8.72
C ASN A 521 -2.68 -22.16 9.19
N LEU A 522 -2.94 -22.16 10.49
CA LEU A 522 -3.81 -23.13 11.16
C LEU A 522 -5.08 -22.46 11.68
N TYR A 523 -6.23 -22.89 11.19
CA TYR A 523 -7.55 -22.51 11.69
C TYR A 523 -8.18 -23.61 12.53
N THR A 524 -8.77 -23.21 13.65
CA THR A 524 -9.66 -24.07 14.44
C THR A 524 -10.98 -23.37 14.69
N ASN A 525 -12.05 -24.13 14.92
CA ASN A 525 -13.28 -23.57 15.46
C ASN A 525 -13.11 -23.18 16.94
N LEU A 526 -14.11 -22.55 17.56
CA LEU A 526 -14.03 -22.15 18.98
C LEU A 526 -13.89 -23.34 19.95
N GLN A 527 -14.20 -24.55 19.51
CA GLN A 527 -14.02 -25.81 20.24
C GLN A 527 -12.64 -26.45 20.01
N ARG A 528 -11.74 -25.77 19.28
CA ARG A 528 -10.38 -26.22 18.93
C ARG A 528 -10.31 -27.43 17.99
N LYS A 529 -11.40 -27.77 17.28
CA LYS A 529 -11.32 -28.71 16.14
C LYS A 529 -10.65 -27.99 14.97
N VAL A 530 -9.62 -28.60 14.39
CA VAL A 530 -8.95 -28.08 13.18
C VAL A 530 -9.93 -28.05 12.02
N THR A 531 -9.93 -26.94 11.30
CA THR A 531 -10.81 -26.73 10.15
C THR A 531 -10.01 -26.49 8.89
N ASP A 532 -8.88 -25.80 8.99
CA ASP A 532 -8.01 -25.55 7.86
C ASP A 532 -6.57 -25.57 8.38
N ARG A 533 -5.67 -26.17 7.62
CA ARG A 533 -4.22 -26.17 7.89
C ARG A 533 -3.51 -26.02 6.56
N GLU A 534 -2.73 -24.96 6.41
CA GLU A 534 -1.87 -24.75 5.26
C GLU A 534 -0.42 -24.76 5.77
N LEU A 535 0.37 -25.75 5.36
CA LEU A 535 1.80 -25.80 5.68
C LEU A 535 2.60 -25.71 4.39
N ASP A 536 3.39 -24.65 4.27
CA ASP A 536 4.31 -24.43 3.17
C ASP A 536 5.75 -24.54 3.68
N VAL A 537 6.58 -25.29 2.96
CA VAL A 537 8.03 -25.39 3.21
C VAL A 537 8.74 -25.14 1.90
N PHE A 538 9.67 -24.18 1.90
CA PHE A 538 10.29 -23.72 0.67
C PHE A 538 11.74 -23.33 0.85
N TYR A 539 12.48 -23.44 -0.25
CA TYR A 539 13.84 -22.95 -0.35
C TYR A 539 13.91 -21.86 -1.41
N TYR A 540 14.58 -20.75 -1.12
CA TYR A 540 14.66 -19.60 -2.00
C TYR A 540 16.10 -19.16 -2.27
N PHE A 541 16.30 -18.51 -3.41
CA PHE A 541 17.58 -17.98 -3.90
C PHE A 541 17.37 -16.57 -4.44
N ASN A 542 18.25 -15.65 -4.04
CA ASN A 542 18.34 -14.29 -4.58
C ASN A 542 19.69 -14.13 -5.27
N LEU A 543 19.67 -13.94 -6.58
CA LEU A 543 20.87 -13.85 -7.39
C LEU A 543 21.38 -12.40 -7.47
N ALA A 544 22.69 -12.24 -7.65
CA ALA A 544 23.36 -10.95 -7.83
C ALA A 544 22.84 -10.18 -9.05
N ASN A 545 22.19 -10.88 -10.00
CA ASN A 545 21.62 -10.26 -11.17
C ASN A 545 20.19 -9.74 -10.99
N THR A 546 19.58 -9.81 -9.80
CA THR A 546 18.15 -9.56 -9.45
C THR A 546 17.18 -10.70 -9.72
N SER A 547 17.63 -11.82 -10.31
CA SER A 547 16.75 -12.97 -10.46
C SER A 547 16.48 -13.62 -9.10
N GLN A 548 15.28 -14.16 -8.94
CA GLN A 548 14.85 -14.85 -7.73
C GLN A 548 14.24 -16.20 -8.12
N LEU A 549 14.47 -17.21 -7.29
CA LEU A 549 13.88 -18.53 -7.44
C LEU A 549 13.41 -19.01 -6.07
N ALA A 550 12.18 -19.48 -5.96
CA ALA A 550 11.69 -20.24 -4.82
C ALA A 550 11.07 -21.54 -5.31
N VAL A 551 11.36 -22.62 -4.59
CA VAL A 551 10.75 -23.94 -4.84
C VAL A 551 10.32 -24.49 -3.50
N GLY A 552 9.11 -25.03 -3.43
CA GLY A 552 8.56 -25.54 -2.19
C GLY A 552 7.52 -26.62 -2.38
N GLY A 553 7.11 -27.18 -1.25
CA GLY A 553 6.00 -28.12 -1.15
C GLY A 553 4.97 -27.60 -0.16
N TYR A 554 3.72 -27.99 -0.40
CA TYR A 554 2.60 -27.64 0.45
C TYR A 554 1.86 -28.89 0.95
N ASP A 555 1.36 -28.86 2.19
CA ASP A 555 0.49 -29.87 2.81
C ASP A 555 -0.73 -29.18 3.41
N TYR A 556 -1.87 -29.31 2.73
CA TYR A 556 -3.11 -28.62 3.05
C TYR A 556 -4.18 -29.57 3.57
N TYR A 557 -4.96 -29.07 4.53
CA TYR A 557 -6.18 -29.68 5.02
C TYR A 557 -7.30 -28.65 5.03
N ASN A 558 -8.49 -29.04 4.58
CA ASN A 558 -9.68 -28.18 4.60
C ASN A 558 -10.93 -28.96 5.01
N TYR A 559 -11.72 -28.35 5.89
CA TYR A 559 -13.06 -28.75 6.29
C TYR A 559 -14.08 -27.79 5.67
N LEU A 560 -15.13 -28.32 5.05
CA LEU A 560 -16.17 -27.51 4.41
C LEU A 560 -17.34 -27.24 5.37
N PHE A 561 -17.60 -25.97 5.66
CA PHE A 561 -18.77 -25.52 6.44
C PHE A 561 -20.02 -25.31 5.60
N SER A 562 -19.88 -25.31 4.28
CA SER A 562 -20.95 -25.17 3.31
C SER A 562 -20.51 -25.91 2.07
N ALA A 563 -21.47 -26.42 1.32
CA ALA A 563 -21.19 -26.93 -0.02
C ALA A 563 -20.65 -25.79 -0.90
N PHE A 564 -19.74 -26.12 -1.81
CA PHE A 564 -19.23 -25.16 -2.79
C PHE A 564 -18.61 -25.88 -4.00
N ASP A 565 -18.57 -25.19 -5.15
CA ASP A 565 -17.90 -25.65 -6.38
C ASP A 565 -16.46 -25.10 -6.44
N PRO A 566 -15.40 -25.95 -6.28
CA PRO A 566 -14.01 -25.53 -6.37
C PRO A 566 -13.60 -24.95 -7.73
N THR A 567 -14.33 -25.28 -8.79
CA THR A 567 -14.05 -24.76 -10.13
C THR A 567 -14.72 -23.43 -10.41
N ASN A 568 -15.72 -23.06 -9.59
CA ASN A 568 -16.61 -21.93 -9.80
C ASN A 568 -17.18 -21.90 -11.24
N SER A 569 -17.48 -23.09 -11.80
CA SER A 569 -18.01 -23.27 -13.16
C SER A 569 -19.52 -23.53 -13.16
N GLY A 570 -20.14 -23.61 -11.98
CA GLY A 570 -21.55 -23.96 -11.81
C GLY A 570 -21.79 -25.48 -11.83
N GLY A 571 -20.74 -26.27 -11.56
CA GLY A 571 -20.80 -27.73 -11.50
C GLY A 571 -21.37 -28.27 -10.18
N THR A 572 -21.39 -29.60 -10.05
CA THR A 572 -21.82 -30.26 -8.80
C THR A 572 -20.86 -29.90 -7.65
N GLU A 573 -21.41 -29.31 -6.60
CA GLU A 573 -20.67 -28.85 -5.42
C GLU A 573 -20.09 -30.02 -4.60
N LEU A 574 -18.95 -29.79 -3.96
CA LEU A 574 -18.45 -30.66 -2.90
C LEU A 574 -19.37 -30.53 -1.68
N PRO A 575 -19.78 -31.64 -1.04
CA PRO A 575 -20.74 -31.59 0.07
C PRO A 575 -20.21 -30.84 1.31
N GLU A 576 -21.12 -30.14 1.99
CA GLU A 576 -20.89 -29.63 3.36
C GLU A 576 -20.45 -30.76 4.30
N GLY A 577 -19.55 -30.46 5.23
CA GLY A 577 -19.04 -31.41 6.23
C GLY A 577 -17.90 -32.30 5.73
N SER A 578 -17.51 -32.18 4.46
CA SER A 578 -16.40 -32.95 3.88
C SER A 578 -15.03 -32.45 4.38
N GLU A 579 -14.09 -33.40 4.50
CA GLU A 579 -12.70 -33.18 4.92
C GLU A 579 -11.76 -33.58 3.78
N PHE A 580 -10.79 -32.72 3.46
CA PHE A 580 -9.84 -32.95 2.37
C PHE A 580 -8.42 -32.74 2.83
N HIS A 581 -7.53 -33.65 2.41
CA HIS A 581 -6.09 -33.56 2.61
C HIS A 581 -5.39 -33.67 1.27
N PHE A 582 -4.53 -32.71 0.95
CA PHE A 582 -3.84 -32.71 -0.32
C PHE A 582 -2.48 -32.06 -0.22
N ARG A 583 -1.59 -32.46 -1.13
CA ARG A 583 -0.19 -32.03 -1.17
C ARG A 583 0.20 -31.68 -2.58
N GLY A 584 1.19 -30.82 -2.72
CA GLY A 584 1.78 -30.53 -4.00
C GLY A 584 3.08 -29.77 -3.86
N VAL A 585 3.49 -29.23 -5.00
CA VAL A 585 4.73 -28.47 -5.12
C VAL A 585 4.44 -27.16 -5.84
N PHE A 586 5.23 -26.16 -5.54
CA PHE A 586 5.18 -24.87 -6.21
C PHE A 586 6.57 -24.41 -6.62
N LEU A 587 6.59 -23.54 -7.62
CA LEU A 587 7.77 -22.87 -8.12
C LEU A 587 7.43 -21.41 -8.41
N GLU A 588 8.31 -20.53 -7.98
CA GLU A 588 8.28 -19.12 -8.32
C GLU A 588 9.62 -18.72 -8.89
N TYR A 589 9.63 -18.08 -10.05
CA TYR A 589 10.83 -17.56 -10.66
C TYR A 589 10.58 -16.14 -11.14
N THR A 590 11.47 -15.23 -10.76
CA THR A 590 11.54 -13.87 -11.30
C THR A 590 12.88 -13.72 -12.01
N SER A 591 12.84 -13.31 -13.28
CA SER A 591 14.05 -13.05 -14.06
C SER A 591 14.71 -11.72 -13.67
N ASN A 592 15.82 -11.38 -14.31
CA ASN A 592 16.53 -10.13 -14.06
C ASN A 592 15.69 -8.90 -14.44
N VAL A 593 15.08 -8.26 -13.45
CA VAL A 593 14.17 -7.10 -13.59
C VAL A 593 14.84 -5.86 -14.18
N ARG A 594 16.18 -5.84 -14.20
CA ARG A 594 16.96 -4.76 -14.81
C ARG A 594 16.93 -4.80 -16.33
N LYS A 595 16.71 -5.98 -16.93
CA LYS A 595 16.65 -6.14 -18.40
C LYS A 595 15.35 -5.55 -18.94
N ARG A 596 15.40 -5.07 -20.20
CA ARG A 596 14.23 -4.50 -20.88
C ARG A 596 13.12 -5.52 -21.03
N LEU A 597 13.46 -6.72 -21.47
CA LEU A 597 12.60 -7.89 -21.37
C LEU A 597 12.88 -8.55 -20.01
N ASN A 598 11.84 -8.63 -19.20
CA ASN A 598 11.84 -9.37 -17.95
C ASN A 598 10.47 -10.02 -17.75
N GLY A 599 10.36 -10.81 -16.69
CA GLY A 599 9.14 -11.53 -16.37
C GLY A 599 9.30 -12.40 -15.15
N SER A 600 8.17 -12.91 -14.69
CA SER A 600 8.05 -13.88 -13.61
C SER A 600 7.16 -15.04 -14.04
N VAL A 601 7.37 -16.22 -13.47
CA VAL A 601 6.43 -17.33 -13.57
C VAL A 601 6.25 -17.91 -12.17
N GLY A 602 5.00 -17.92 -11.72
CA GLY A 602 4.58 -18.69 -10.55
C GLY A 602 3.73 -19.86 -11.00
N GLY A 603 3.80 -20.98 -10.31
CA GLY A 603 2.90 -22.09 -10.56
C GLY A 603 2.96 -23.15 -9.48
N PHE A 604 1.88 -23.91 -9.37
CA PHE A 604 1.79 -25.02 -8.45
C PHE A 604 1.05 -26.19 -9.08
N THR A 605 1.39 -27.39 -8.63
CA THR A 605 0.72 -28.62 -9.05
C THR A 605 0.69 -29.64 -7.93
N GLY A 606 -0.39 -30.43 -7.89
CA GLY A 606 -0.54 -31.51 -6.93
C GLY A 606 -1.99 -31.88 -6.74
N GLY A 607 -2.31 -32.36 -5.54
CA GLY A 607 -3.67 -32.57 -5.11
C GLY A 607 -4.41 -31.25 -4.92
N TYR A 608 -5.73 -31.30 -5.11
CA TYR A 608 -6.67 -30.19 -4.95
C TYR A 608 -8.02 -30.76 -4.54
N TYR A 609 -8.40 -30.60 -3.28
CA TYR A 609 -9.53 -31.33 -2.68
C TYR A 609 -9.41 -32.85 -2.93
N ASN A 610 -10.41 -33.49 -3.55
CA ASN A 610 -10.40 -34.90 -3.96
C ASN A 610 -9.83 -35.11 -5.38
N GLY A 611 -9.27 -34.08 -6.01
CA GLY A 611 -8.75 -34.10 -7.37
C GLY A 611 -7.33 -33.56 -7.50
N LYS A 612 -7.01 -33.01 -8.67
CA LYS A 612 -5.69 -32.47 -9.01
C LYS A 612 -5.79 -31.09 -9.65
N ILE A 613 -4.78 -30.27 -9.42
CA ILE A 613 -4.64 -28.96 -10.06
C ILE A 613 -3.26 -28.80 -10.70
N LEU A 614 -3.24 -28.07 -11.80
CA LEU A 614 -2.07 -27.39 -12.34
C LEU A 614 -2.47 -25.93 -12.53
N SER A 615 -1.74 -25.01 -11.90
CA SER A 615 -1.89 -23.58 -12.06
C SER A 615 -0.55 -22.98 -12.49
N VAL A 616 -0.56 -22.16 -13.54
CA VAL A 616 0.64 -21.47 -14.04
C VAL A 616 0.28 -20.04 -14.38
N ALA A 617 1.00 -19.09 -13.81
CA ALA A 617 0.76 -17.65 -13.93
C ALA A 617 2.01 -16.91 -14.41
N PRO A 618 2.33 -16.93 -15.73
CA PRO A 618 3.45 -16.16 -16.24
C PRO A 618 3.08 -14.68 -16.41
N ARG A 619 4.04 -13.81 -16.11
CA ARG A 619 4.01 -12.38 -16.41
C ARG A 619 5.24 -12.03 -17.23
N LEU A 620 5.05 -11.39 -18.37
CA LEU A 620 6.11 -10.88 -19.22
C LEU A 620 5.97 -9.37 -19.33
N SER A 621 7.09 -8.67 -19.36
CA SER A 621 7.14 -7.21 -19.50
C SER A 621 8.31 -6.81 -20.38
N TYR A 622 8.04 -5.95 -21.36
CA TYR A 622 9.03 -5.32 -22.21
C TYR A 622 8.98 -3.79 -22.01
N ARG A 623 10.12 -3.23 -21.60
CA ARG A 623 10.28 -1.81 -21.29
C ARG A 623 10.98 -1.06 -22.43
N PHE A 624 10.22 -0.22 -23.13
CA PHE A 624 10.70 0.83 -24.04
C PHE A 624 11.03 2.10 -23.24
N GLN A 625 12.06 2.01 -22.39
CA GLN A 625 12.36 3.06 -21.40
C GLN A 625 12.71 4.43 -22.01
N PRO A 626 12.30 5.54 -21.35
CA PRO A 626 11.31 5.63 -20.27
C PRO A 626 9.87 5.81 -20.78
N TYR A 627 9.61 5.57 -22.07
CA TYR A 627 8.39 6.01 -22.75
C TYR A 627 7.24 5.01 -22.72
N ALA A 628 7.51 3.70 -22.75
CA ALA A 628 6.43 2.72 -22.74
C ALA A 628 6.81 1.40 -22.07
N VAL A 629 5.80 0.73 -21.53
CA VAL A 629 5.87 -0.65 -21.03
C VAL A 629 4.74 -1.44 -21.67
N VAL A 630 5.08 -2.58 -22.26
CA VAL A 630 4.12 -3.56 -22.75
C VAL A 630 4.26 -4.78 -21.87
N SER A 631 3.16 -5.23 -21.27
CA SER A 631 3.15 -6.41 -20.42
C SER A 631 2.03 -7.37 -20.80
N LEU A 632 2.24 -8.64 -20.48
CA LEU A 632 1.26 -9.71 -20.61
C LEU A 632 1.27 -10.47 -19.29
N ALA A 633 0.15 -10.40 -18.57
CA ALA A 633 -0.14 -11.36 -17.51
C ALA A 633 -1.01 -12.46 -18.10
N ALA A 634 -0.67 -13.71 -17.84
CA ALA A 634 -1.52 -14.85 -18.14
C ALA A 634 -1.68 -15.71 -16.89
N GLU A 635 -2.81 -16.40 -16.79
CA GLU A 635 -3.08 -17.42 -15.79
C GLU A 635 -3.76 -18.57 -16.50
N TYR A 636 -3.22 -19.78 -16.35
CA TYR A 636 -3.83 -21.00 -16.82
C TYR A 636 -4.07 -21.91 -15.63
N ASN A 637 -5.31 -22.33 -15.46
CA ASN A 637 -5.68 -23.30 -14.44
C ASN A 637 -6.32 -24.51 -15.09
N ARG A 638 -5.88 -25.68 -14.66
CA ARG A 638 -6.43 -26.97 -15.04
C ARG A 638 -6.77 -27.75 -13.79
N ILE A 639 -8.07 -27.86 -13.51
CA ILE A 639 -8.61 -28.52 -12.33
C ILE A 639 -9.31 -29.79 -12.79
N ARG A 640 -8.85 -30.94 -12.31
CA ARG A 640 -9.48 -32.25 -12.57
C ARG A 640 -10.07 -32.81 -11.29
N LEU A 641 -11.39 -32.92 -11.23
CA LEU A 641 -12.13 -33.54 -10.14
C LEU A 641 -12.74 -34.88 -10.60
N PRO A 642 -12.94 -35.86 -9.70
CA PRO A 642 -13.63 -37.10 -10.02
C PRO A 642 -15.14 -36.85 -10.25
N GLU A 643 -15.76 -37.67 -11.12
CA GLU A 643 -17.21 -37.66 -11.31
C GLU A 643 -17.94 -37.84 -9.96
N PRO A 644 -19.07 -37.14 -9.72
CA PRO A 644 -19.83 -36.27 -10.64
C PRO A 644 -19.37 -34.80 -10.68
N HIS A 645 -18.26 -34.43 -10.02
CA HIS A 645 -17.84 -33.04 -9.93
C HIS A 645 -17.23 -32.53 -11.24
N ALA A 646 -17.43 -31.24 -11.54
CA ALA A 646 -16.94 -30.65 -12.78
C ALA A 646 -15.41 -30.55 -12.78
N THR A 647 -14.82 -30.85 -13.94
CA THR A 647 -13.44 -30.51 -14.28
C THR A 647 -13.47 -29.18 -15.05
N ALA A 648 -12.50 -28.30 -14.81
CA ALA A 648 -12.43 -27.00 -15.47
C ALA A 648 -11.04 -26.69 -15.99
N GLU A 649 -10.99 -26.04 -17.15
CA GLU A 649 -9.80 -25.45 -17.73
C GLU A 649 -10.13 -24.01 -18.10
N PHE A 650 -9.37 -23.05 -17.60
CA PHE A 650 -9.62 -21.64 -17.90
C PHE A 650 -8.34 -20.82 -18.02
N TRP A 651 -8.41 -19.86 -18.93
CA TRP A 651 -7.42 -18.82 -19.17
C TRP A 651 -7.90 -17.46 -18.68
N LEU A 652 -6.99 -16.75 -18.02
CA LEU A 652 -7.03 -15.31 -17.85
C LEU A 652 -5.87 -14.72 -18.64
N LEU A 653 -6.15 -13.87 -19.62
CA LEU A 653 -5.12 -13.16 -20.38
C LEU A 653 -5.32 -11.65 -20.19
N GLY A 654 -4.28 -10.95 -19.78
CA GLY A 654 -4.30 -9.51 -19.51
C GLY A 654 -3.14 -8.77 -20.17
N PRO A 655 -3.09 -8.64 -21.51
CA PRO A 655 -2.17 -7.71 -22.15
C PRO A 655 -2.45 -6.26 -21.74
N ARG A 656 -1.38 -5.52 -21.46
CA ARG A 656 -1.40 -4.12 -21.02
C ARG A 656 -0.31 -3.32 -21.69
N VAL A 657 -0.63 -2.07 -22.01
CA VAL A 657 0.27 -1.08 -22.59
C VAL A 657 0.15 0.20 -21.77
N ASP A 658 1.27 0.64 -21.19
CA ASP A 658 1.40 1.95 -20.55
C ASP A 658 2.36 2.81 -21.37
N VAL A 659 1.92 3.98 -21.81
CA VAL A 659 2.69 4.94 -22.60
C VAL A 659 2.74 6.29 -21.87
N SER A 660 3.95 6.85 -21.76
CA SER A 660 4.20 8.20 -21.29
C SER A 660 4.72 9.05 -22.45
N PHE A 661 3.85 9.86 -23.05
CA PHE A 661 4.23 10.75 -24.15
C PHE A 661 5.12 11.89 -23.65
N THR A 662 4.82 12.40 -22.46
CA THR A 662 5.59 13.43 -21.74
C THR A 662 5.54 13.13 -20.24
N ARG A 663 6.11 14.01 -19.40
CA ARG A 663 5.90 14.00 -17.94
C ARG A 663 4.50 14.45 -17.49
N SER A 664 3.61 14.76 -18.43
CA SER A 664 2.26 15.26 -18.17
C SER A 664 1.16 14.55 -18.96
N VAL A 665 1.47 13.74 -19.97
CA VAL A 665 0.48 13.06 -20.82
C VAL A 665 0.75 11.56 -20.86
N PHE A 666 -0.21 10.76 -20.41
CA PHE A 666 -0.10 9.33 -20.22
C PHE A 666 -1.29 8.58 -20.83
N LEU A 667 -1.05 7.42 -21.40
CA LEU A 667 -2.07 6.49 -21.88
C LEU A 667 -1.84 5.12 -21.23
N THR A 668 -2.82 4.63 -20.49
CA THR A 668 -2.87 3.25 -20.00
C THR A 668 -3.97 2.52 -20.75
N THR A 669 -3.65 1.41 -21.41
CA THR A 669 -4.64 0.55 -22.07
C THR A 669 -4.43 -0.89 -21.64
N PHE A 670 -5.49 -1.60 -21.31
CA PHE A 670 -5.42 -3.05 -21.13
C PHE A 670 -6.65 -3.72 -21.75
N LEU A 671 -6.43 -4.94 -22.21
CA LEU A 671 -7.46 -5.86 -22.66
C LEU A 671 -7.38 -7.07 -21.74
N GLN A 672 -8.50 -7.51 -21.20
CA GLN A 672 -8.56 -8.65 -20.30
C GLN A 672 -9.57 -9.66 -20.83
N TYR A 673 -9.11 -10.86 -21.12
CA TYR A 673 -9.91 -12.02 -21.50
C TYR A 673 -10.01 -12.95 -20.29
N ASN A 674 -11.21 -13.17 -19.79
CA ASN A 674 -11.47 -14.02 -18.63
C ASN A 674 -12.56 -15.04 -18.97
N GLU A 675 -12.17 -16.31 -19.10
CA GLU A 675 -13.12 -17.40 -19.38
C GLU A 675 -14.05 -17.68 -18.20
N GLN A 676 -13.53 -17.65 -16.97
CA GLN A 676 -14.32 -17.91 -15.77
C GLN A 676 -15.43 -16.86 -15.57
N ALA A 677 -15.14 -15.59 -15.86
CA ALA A 677 -16.11 -14.50 -15.76
C ALA A 677 -16.96 -14.31 -17.04
N ASP A 678 -16.77 -15.15 -18.05
CA ASP A 678 -17.36 -14.99 -19.39
C ASP A 678 -17.21 -13.55 -19.91
N ASN A 679 -16.03 -12.93 -19.83
CA ASN A 679 -15.90 -11.51 -20.19
C ASN A 679 -14.59 -11.17 -20.89
N VAL A 680 -14.70 -10.32 -21.90
CA VAL A 680 -13.57 -9.58 -22.46
C VAL A 680 -13.75 -8.10 -22.13
N ASN A 681 -12.84 -7.54 -21.35
CA ASN A 681 -12.85 -6.14 -20.97
C ASN A 681 -11.75 -5.38 -21.73
N LEU A 682 -12.11 -4.32 -22.44
CA LEU A 682 -11.17 -3.32 -22.94
C LEU A 682 -11.29 -2.08 -22.06
N ASN A 683 -10.17 -1.57 -21.57
CA ASN A 683 -10.10 -0.28 -20.92
C ASN A 683 -8.94 0.55 -21.47
N ALA A 684 -9.23 1.80 -21.84
CA ALA A 684 -8.24 2.78 -22.26
C ALA A 684 -8.44 4.08 -21.46
N ARG A 685 -7.36 4.59 -20.88
CA ARG A 685 -7.33 5.79 -20.05
C ARG A 685 -6.26 6.74 -20.53
N LEU A 686 -6.66 7.89 -21.03
CA LEU A 686 -5.79 9.03 -21.25
C LEU A 686 -5.82 9.94 -20.01
N GLN A 687 -4.65 10.32 -19.51
CA GLN A 687 -4.46 11.26 -18.42
C GLN A 687 -3.62 12.43 -18.91
N TRP A 688 -4.11 13.65 -18.72
CA TRP A 688 -3.34 14.89 -18.91
C TRP A 688 -3.24 15.66 -17.60
N ARG A 689 -2.04 15.67 -17.02
CA ARG A 689 -1.66 16.43 -15.84
C ARG A 689 -1.16 17.82 -16.25
N PHE A 690 -2.07 18.75 -16.46
CA PHE A 690 -1.74 20.10 -16.95
C PHE A 690 -1.14 21.02 -15.89
N LYS A 691 -1.33 20.71 -14.60
CA LYS A 691 -0.65 21.34 -13.46
C LYS A 691 -0.36 20.28 -12.40
N PRO A 692 0.57 20.52 -11.46
CA PRO A 692 0.82 19.59 -10.35
C PRO A 692 -0.50 19.18 -9.69
N VAL A 693 -0.71 17.86 -9.60
CA VAL A 693 -1.89 17.18 -9.04
C VAL A 693 -3.26 17.57 -9.66
N SER A 694 -3.29 18.31 -10.78
CA SER A 694 -4.52 18.68 -11.49
C SER A 694 -4.59 17.95 -12.82
N ASP A 695 -5.65 17.16 -13.00
CA ASP A 695 -5.71 16.13 -14.03
C ASP A 695 -7.01 16.22 -14.86
N LEU A 696 -6.88 16.00 -16.16
CA LEU A 696 -7.97 15.64 -17.05
C LEU A 696 -7.84 14.15 -17.40
N PHE A 697 -8.89 13.37 -17.12
CA PHE A 697 -8.98 11.98 -17.52
C PHE A 697 -10.04 11.81 -18.61
N VAL A 698 -9.71 10.99 -19.61
CA VAL A 698 -10.67 10.43 -20.58
C VAL A 698 -10.55 8.92 -20.51
N VAL A 699 -11.61 8.25 -20.09
CA VAL A 699 -11.64 6.80 -19.87
C VAL A 699 -12.70 6.18 -20.77
N TYR A 700 -12.28 5.24 -21.60
CA TYR A 700 -13.14 4.44 -22.43
C TYR A 700 -13.10 2.99 -21.93
N SER A 701 -14.27 2.41 -21.70
CA SER A 701 -14.41 1.01 -21.31
C SER A 701 -15.45 0.31 -22.15
N ASP A 702 -15.15 -0.94 -22.53
CA ASP A 702 -16.04 -1.81 -23.28
C ASP A 702 -15.96 -3.23 -22.72
N ASN A 703 -17.10 -3.91 -22.63
CA ASN A 703 -17.19 -5.30 -22.23
C ASN A 703 -17.81 -6.12 -23.36
N TYR A 704 -17.31 -7.33 -23.60
CA TYR A 704 -17.76 -8.22 -24.68
C TYR A 704 -17.93 -9.65 -24.17
N TYR A 705 -18.76 -10.43 -24.86
CA TYR A 705 -18.79 -11.89 -24.70
C TYR A 705 -17.55 -12.52 -25.37
N PRO A 706 -16.76 -13.36 -24.68
CA PRO A 706 -15.56 -14.01 -25.22
C PRO A 706 -15.74 -14.71 -26.57
N GLY A 707 -16.82 -15.47 -26.75
CA GLY A 707 -17.02 -16.26 -27.97
C GLY A 707 -17.49 -15.46 -29.20
N SER A 708 -18.44 -14.53 -29.00
CA SER A 708 -19.07 -13.78 -30.10
C SER A 708 -18.48 -12.39 -30.32
N MET A 709 -17.69 -11.88 -29.36
CA MET A 709 -17.26 -10.49 -29.28
C MET A 709 -18.41 -9.47 -29.38
N ARG A 710 -19.64 -9.90 -29.08
CA ARG A 710 -20.79 -9.00 -28.98
C ARG A 710 -20.63 -8.11 -27.76
N VAL A 711 -20.91 -6.83 -27.91
CA VAL A 711 -20.81 -5.84 -26.81
C VAL A 711 -21.85 -6.14 -25.73
N LYS A 712 -21.41 -6.24 -24.48
CA LYS A 712 -22.24 -6.29 -23.27
C LYS A 712 -22.60 -4.86 -22.82
N SER A 713 -21.57 -4.04 -22.64
CA SER A 713 -21.72 -2.66 -22.18
C SER A 713 -20.56 -1.78 -22.61
N ARG A 714 -20.85 -0.48 -22.73
CA ARG A 714 -19.87 0.56 -23.07
C ARG A 714 -19.98 1.74 -22.13
N ALA A 715 -18.84 2.34 -21.81
CA ALA A 715 -18.77 3.57 -21.03
C ALA A 715 -17.71 4.53 -21.57
N LEU A 716 -18.03 5.83 -21.55
CA LEU A 716 -17.06 6.91 -21.70
C LEU A 716 -17.20 7.83 -20.49
N VAL A 717 -16.08 8.10 -19.82
CA VAL A 717 -15.99 8.99 -18.66
C VAL A 717 -14.97 10.08 -18.96
N ILE A 718 -15.37 11.33 -18.71
CA ILE A 718 -14.47 12.47 -18.71
C ILE A 718 -14.47 13.05 -17.30
N LYS A 719 -13.30 13.28 -16.73
CA LYS A 719 -13.13 13.86 -15.40
C LYS A 719 -12.10 14.97 -15.44
N LEU A 720 -12.45 16.11 -14.87
CA LEU A 720 -11.52 17.22 -14.65
C LEU A 720 -11.42 17.47 -13.14
N SER A 721 -10.19 17.53 -12.62
CA SER A 721 -9.89 17.99 -11.27
C SER A 721 -8.88 19.13 -11.31
N TYR A 722 -9.03 20.09 -10.41
CA TYR A 722 -8.11 21.23 -10.33
C TYR A 722 -7.77 21.53 -8.88
N TRP A 723 -6.49 21.64 -8.55
CA TRP A 723 -6.05 21.99 -7.19
C TRP A 723 -5.73 23.48 -7.08
N LEU A 724 -6.56 24.22 -6.34
CA LEU A 724 -6.32 25.61 -5.93
C LEU A 724 -5.62 25.61 -4.57
N ASN A 725 -4.37 26.07 -4.49
CA ASN A 725 -3.73 26.30 -3.19
C ASN A 725 -3.82 27.79 -2.91
N LEU A 726 -4.63 28.15 -1.92
CA LEU A 726 -4.90 29.53 -1.52
C LEU A 726 -3.79 30.07 -0.61
#